data_AF-A0A1Y1WVS9-F1
#
_entry.id   AF-A0A1Y1WVS9-F1
#
_cell.length_a   1.000
_cell.length_b   1.000
_cell.length_c   1.000
_cell.angle_alpha   90.00
_cell.angle_beta   90.00
_cell.angle_gamma   90.00
#
_symmetry.space_group_name_H-M   'P 1'
#
loop_
_entity.id
_entity.type
_entity.pdbx_description
1 polymer ?
#
loop_
_entity_poly.entity_id
_entity_poly.type
_entity_poly.pdbx_seq_one_letter_code
_entity_poly.pdbx_strand_id
1 'polypeptide(L)'
;MGFIIDNKNMYGKFKGLLNQDFFVDKSNIINDFNKLIGKDSRKNVCITKPRRFGKTSIAALLTTYYSKGIDSKEIFDKLKVSKGKKIKQYREFQGKYHTLYFDFSSELYKYNTLKALLDDINKMFKEDYEKLYPGTEVSCDSIVKNLEKIYDETGESFIIIIDEWDSIIFSNNFTPDEKVQYLGFLNSLIKDQGYSSFVYMTGILPIAKELSQSTLNCFVEYSMLNDKKYYQYFGFTEQEVRDLYLENWYNGYKAYNGEKIFNPWSLYHALENDKIKNYWNDTGRFDELVNIINFNILGVKKDILKLIKGKKIKIELEKFGAENILDEIINDKETSKNDMKTELYSKMVTFGFLTYYDGNISIPNKELEEKFVKVLNRNDDLKYYYNMINNSEKMLNMTLNNNPKKICKILEKSHMAIIRPGDKIDHGNLKRVIEFAYFNARIHYIVNEEVSEGKGISDFIFYPKNKRQKVIIIELKVNGSAKEAIKQIHQKKYYNDLKNRGYTGNILLVGINLNKKQKSYSCKIEEYDNELKILISDNEYLPNSENKKQLISDNEYSPNSKNKRKTDQESDADDCLFFENVINTFVRNGNINLVKEEFDKQNVNSCCEYEGFSCEIINNEFHLTKIKFNNLHYEAFKEATVTELSNLIYLNSLEVIDSEGSFPRNIAELVSLKYFKYKAYKFGKIPNEIGTLVNLEVLDFSDSNRLDEAIPQSICNLKQLKTIKLRNCYIEGTIPYCFKDMEKLETLDLYNNLLYGYVPLISNIKSCNYELTDLCNLNSSIYKSDKINNCDQRYIERTNRNNGIPNPNSTEFDNEIDKTVKGLYFINDHIQYFIIFVYALVISVILCTLIGFLIVYIKRRRNLNKYRTVA
;
A
#
# COMPACT_ATOMS: atom_id res chain seq x y z
N MET A 1 -26.54 -19.03 32.91
CA MET A 1 -25.59 -18.56 31.88
C MET A 1 -26.34 -17.62 30.95
N GLY A 2 -25.71 -16.50 30.64
CA GLY A 2 -26.30 -15.42 29.87
C GLY A 2 -25.73 -15.27 28.46
N PHE A 3 -26.13 -14.20 27.80
CA PHE A 3 -25.61 -13.74 26.52
C PHE A 3 -24.27 -13.00 26.63
N ILE A 4 -24.10 -12.15 27.64
CA ILE A 4 -22.88 -11.39 27.96
C ILE A 4 -22.23 -11.94 29.24
N ILE A 5 -23.02 -12.17 30.29
CA ILE A 5 -22.50 -12.64 31.59
C ILE A 5 -22.41 -14.17 31.60
N ASP A 6 -21.21 -14.70 31.89
CA ASP A 6 -20.93 -16.13 31.93
C ASP A 6 -21.45 -16.84 30.66
N ASN A 7 -20.99 -16.32 29.51
CA ASN A 7 -21.50 -16.64 28.18
C ASN A 7 -21.47 -18.14 27.86
N LYS A 8 -22.66 -18.72 27.63
CA LYS A 8 -22.84 -20.16 27.34
C LYS A 8 -22.23 -20.60 26.00
N ASN A 9 -22.25 -19.72 25.01
CA ASN A 9 -21.72 -20.04 23.68
C ASN A 9 -20.20 -20.24 23.73
N MET A 10 -19.49 -19.46 24.54
CA MET A 10 -18.04 -19.60 24.72
C MET A 10 -17.68 -20.90 25.46
N TYR A 11 -18.50 -21.34 26.41
CA TYR A 11 -18.37 -22.69 26.99
C TYR A 11 -18.54 -23.78 25.95
N GLY A 12 -19.60 -23.70 25.13
CA GLY A 12 -19.84 -24.64 24.04
C GLY A 12 -18.68 -24.66 23.03
N LYS A 13 -18.15 -23.49 22.68
CA LYS A 13 -17.00 -23.31 21.80
C LYS A 13 -15.75 -23.96 22.37
N PHE A 14 -15.46 -23.77 23.66
CA PHE A 14 -14.31 -24.40 24.30
C PHE A 14 -14.45 -25.92 24.39
N LYS A 15 -15.64 -26.44 24.72
CA LYS A 15 -15.93 -27.88 24.64
C LYS A 15 -15.72 -28.45 23.24
N GLY A 16 -16.16 -27.72 22.21
CA GLY A 16 -15.93 -28.10 20.82
C GLY A 16 -14.44 -28.21 20.49
N LEU A 17 -13.62 -27.27 20.96
CA LEU A 17 -12.16 -27.31 20.80
C LEU A 17 -11.53 -28.53 21.47
N LEU A 18 -11.97 -28.88 22.68
CA LEU A 18 -11.45 -30.03 23.42
C LEU A 18 -11.72 -31.38 22.73
N ASN A 19 -12.77 -31.44 21.91
CA ASN A 19 -13.16 -32.65 21.18
C ASN A 19 -12.51 -32.74 19.79
N GLN A 20 -11.63 -31.80 19.42
CA GLN A 20 -10.91 -31.86 18.14
C GLN A 20 -9.79 -32.92 18.20
N ASP A 21 -9.60 -33.65 17.10
CA ASP A 21 -8.59 -34.70 16.98
C ASP A 21 -7.15 -34.18 17.20
N PHE A 22 -6.90 -32.93 16.83
CA PHE A 22 -5.58 -32.28 16.92
C PHE A 22 -5.57 -31.13 17.95
N PHE A 23 -6.30 -31.27 19.05
CA PHE A 23 -6.33 -30.26 20.11
C PHE A 23 -4.96 -30.09 20.79
N VAL A 24 -4.45 -28.86 20.77
CA VAL A 24 -3.23 -28.48 21.49
C VAL A 24 -3.60 -27.69 22.74
N ASP A 25 -3.28 -28.26 23.90
CA ASP A 25 -3.58 -27.64 25.18
C ASP A 25 -2.69 -26.40 25.47
N LYS A 26 -3.33 -25.23 25.46
CA LYS A 26 -2.75 -23.90 25.77
C LYS A 26 -3.15 -23.36 27.15
N SER A 27 -3.78 -24.16 28.00
CA SER A 27 -4.38 -23.73 29.28
C SER A 27 -3.40 -23.07 30.25
N ASN A 28 -2.09 -23.34 30.13
CA ASN A 28 -1.07 -22.73 30.97
C ASN A 28 -1.02 -21.19 30.92
N ILE A 29 -1.59 -20.55 29.88
CA ILE A 29 -1.72 -19.09 29.82
C ILE A 29 -2.50 -18.52 31.01
N ILE A 30 -3.47 -19.28 31.54
CA ILE A 30 -4.27 -18.94 32.72
C ILE A 30 -3.36 -18.62 33.91
N ASN A 31 -2.31 -19.42 34.13
CA ASN A 31 -1.37 -19.21 35.23
C ASN A 31 -0.63 -17.86 35.13
N ASP A 32 -0.47 -17.31 33.92
CA ASP A 32 0.17 -16.02 33.74
C ASP A 32 -0.83 -14.86 33.87
N PHE A 33 -2.09 -15.06 33.50
CA PHE A 33 -3.16 -14.08 33.70
C PHE A 33 -3.68 -14.02 35.13
N ASN A 34 -3.75 -15.14 35.86
CA ASN A 34 -4.08 -15.15 37.30
C ASN A 34 -3.15 -14.23 38.11
N LYS A 35 -1.88 -14.08 37.70
CA LYS A 35 -0.92 -13.19 38.36
C LYS A 35 -1.19 -11.70 38.15
N LEU A 36 -2.10 -11.36 37.23
CA LEU A 36 -2.45 -9.98 36.88
C LEU A 36 -3.74 -9.53 37.56
N ILE A 37 -4.58 -10.46 37.99
CA ILE A 37 -5.80 -10.17 38.76
C ILE A 37 -5.38 -9.47 40.06
N GLY A 38 -6.03 -8.33 40.35
CA GLY A 38 -5.72 -7.50 41.52
C GLY A 38 -4.46 -6.63 41.41
N LYS A 39 -3.87 -6.46 40.21
CA LYS A 39 -2.76 -5.52 39.97
C LYS A 39 -3.19 -4.30 39.18
N ASP A 40 -3.09 -3.11 39.76
CA ASP A 40 -3.63 -1.89 39.14
C ASP A 40 -2.99 -1.49 37.81
N SER A 41 -1.65 -1.57 37.67
CA SER A 41 -0.98 -1.00 36.48
C SER A 41 -0.83 -1.95 35.28
N ARG A 42 -1.20 -3.24 35.40
CA ARG A 42 -0.94 -4.26 34.35
C ARG A 42 -2.05 -5.31 34.17
N LYS A 43 -3.22 -5.12 34.76
CA LYS A 43 -4.34 -6.07 34.66
C LYS A 43 -5.04 -6.09 33.29
N ASN A 44 -4.81 -5.09 32.43
CA ASN A 44 -5.43 -5.04 31.11
C ASN A 44 -4.42 -5.48 30.03
N VAL A 45 -4.71 -6.60 29.37
CA VAL A 45 -3.85 -7.21 28.36
C VAL A 45 -4.56 -7.18 27.00
N CYS A 46 -3.90 -6.64 25.98
CA CYS A 46 -4.35 -6.70 24.59
C CYS A 46 -3.46 -7.65 23.79
N ILE A 47 -4.04 -8.64 23.13
CA ILE A 47 -3.36 -9.57 22.24
C ILE A 47 -3.72 -9.22 20.79
N THR A 48 -2.72 -8.77 20.06
CA THR A 48 -2.87 -8.31 18.67
C THR A 48 -2.16 -9.28 17.74
N LYS A 49 -2.92 -10.15 17.05
CA LYS A 49 -2.35 -11.16 16.14
C LYS A 49 -3.18 -11.25 14.87
N PRO A 50 -2.60 -11.71 13.75
CA PRO A 50 -3.33 -11.99 12.54
C PRO A 50 -4.53 -12.92 12.76
N ARG A 51 -5.41 -12.95 11.76
CA ARG A 51 -6.55 -13.88 11.75
C ARG A 51 -6.09 -15.32 11.91
N ARG A 52 -6.92 -16.12 12.60
CA ARG A 52 -6.75 -17.56 12.81
C ARG A 52 -5.57 -17.99 13.71
N PHE A 53 -4.96 -17.09 14.48
CA PHE A 53 -3.94 -17.44 15.49
C PHE A 53 -4.50 -17.91 16.85
N GLY A 54 -5.76 -18.35 16.91
CA GLY A 54 -6.36 -18.91 18.12
C GLY A 54 -6.76 -17.90 19.22
N LYS A 55 -6.85 -16.60 18.90
CA LYS A 55 -7.24 -15.56 19.87
C LYS A 55 -8.59 -15.82 20.53
N THR A 56 -9.62 -16.11 19.71
CA THR A 56 -10.96 -16.47 20.19
C THR A 56 -11.00 -17.81 20.93
N SER A 57 -10.12 -18.76 20.59
CA SER A 57 -9.99 -20.02 21.33
C SER A 57 -9.48 -19.77 22.75
N ILE A 58 -8.55 -18.83 22.93
CA ILE A 58 -8.12 -18.37 24.25
C ILE A 58 -9.23 -17.58 24.95
N ALA A 59 -9.99 -16.73 24.24
CA ALA A 59 -11.16 -16.08 24.84
C ALA A 59 -12.14 -17.12 25.41
N ALA A 60 -12.46 -18.17 24.65
CA ALA A 60 -13.33 -19.26 25.08
C ALA A 60 -12.79 -20.01 26.31
N LEU A 61 -11.48 -20.30 26.30
CA LEU A 61 -10.76 -20.89 27.44
C LEU A 61 -10.92 -20.03 28.70
N LEU A 62 -10.66 -18.72 28.61
CA LEU A 62 -10.69 -17.80 29.75
C LEU A 62 -12.12 -17.60 30.27
N THR A 63 -13.10 -17.38 29.38
CA THR A 63 -14.51 -17.29 29.75
C THR A 63 -14.94 -18.54 30.51
N THR A 64 -14.60 -19.72 30.00
CA THR A 64 -14.96 -21.01 30.62
C THR A 64 -14.28 -21.23 31.97
N TYR A 65 -13.03 -20.78 32.12
CA TYR A 65 -12.24 -20.98 33.34
C TYR A 65 -12.70 -20.08 34.51
N TYR A 66 -12.93 -18.80 34.24
CA TYR A 66 -13.17 -17.82 35.29
C TYR A 66 -14.64 -17.74 35.74
N SER A 67 -15.58 -18.00 34.83
CA SER A 67 -17.02 -17.80 35.04
C SER A 67 -17.56 -18.54 36.26
N LYS A 68 -18.17 -17.81 37.21
CA LYS A 68 -18.91 -18.36 38.35
C LYS A 68 -20.08 -19.24 37.91
N GLY A 69 -20.82 -18.81 36.89
CA GLY A 69 -22.00 -19.51 36.38
C GLY A 69 -21.72 -20.77 35.56
N ILE A 70 -20.45 -21.21 35.47
CA ILE A 70 -20.02 -22.36 34.67
C ILE A 70 -19.22 -23.33 35.55
N ASP A 71 -19.75 -24.54 35.75
CA ASP A 71 -18.94 -25.62 36.32
C ASP A 71 -18.00 -26.19 35.25
N SER A 72 -16.74 -25.76 35.31
CA SER A 72 -15.68 -26.17 34.40
C SER A 72 -14.60 -27.02 35.09
N LYS A 73 -14.80 -27.43 36.35
CA LYS A 73 -13.77 -28.10 37.14
C LYS A 73 -13.24 -29.37 36.48
N GLU A 74 -14.14 -30.27 36.10
CA GLU A 74 -13.77 -31.54 35.46
C GLU A 74 -13.03 -31.35 34.13
N ILE A 75 -13.31 -30.26 33.43
CA ILE A 75 -12.66 -29.92 32.17
C ILE A 75 -11.20 -29.55 32.45
N PHE A 76 -10.96 -28.57 33.32
CA PHE A 76 -9.61 -28.04 33.56
C PHE A 76 -8.72 -28.96 34.41
N ASP A 77 -9.30 -29.84 35.24
CA ASP A 77 -8.54 -30.84 36.00
C ASP A 77 -7.81 -31.86 35.11
N LYS A 78 -8.17 -31.95 33.82
CA LYS A 78 -7.50 -32.80 32.82
C LYS A 78 -6.39 -32.07 32.04
N LEU A 79 -6.42 -30.74 32.03
CA LEU A 79 -5.55 -29.89 31.22
C LEU A 79 -4.19 -29.61 31.88
N LYS A 80 -3.25 -29.02 31.13
CA LYS A 80 -1.89 -28.68 31.57
C LYS A 80 -1.88 -27.70 32.74
N VAL A 81 -2.84 -26.75 32.79
CA VAL A 81 -2.93 -25.73 33.84
C VAL A 81 -3.06 -26.32 35.25
N SER A 82 -3.75 -27.45 35.38
CA SER A 82 -3.95 -28.15 36.66
C SER A 82 -2.79 -29.07 37.03
N LYS A 83 -1.76 -29.19 36.17
CA LYS A 83 -0.58 -30.03 36.38
C LYS A 83 0.61 -29.19 36.84
N GLY A 84 1.41 -29.73 37.76
CA GLY A 84 2.68 -29.14 38.20
C GLY A 84 2.59 -28.12 39.35
N LYS A 85 3.67 -27.33 39.53
CA LYS A 85 3.90 -26.52 40.74
C LYS A 85 2.91 -25.38 40.98
N LYS A 86 2.14 -24.97 39.97
CA LYS A 86 1.20 -23.82 40.04
C LYS A 86 -0.26 -24.22 40.32
N ILE A 87 -0.53 -25.49 40.61
CA ILE A 87 -1.90 -25.99 40.83
C ILE A 87 -2.69 -25.24 41.92
N LYS A 88 -1.99 -24.72 42.95
CA LYS A 88 -2.63 -23.91 44.02
C LYS A 88 -3.23 -22.62 43.46
N GLN A 89 -2.45 -21.89 42.64
CA GLN A 89 -2.91 -20.68 41.97
C GLN A 89 -4.06 -20.99 41.00
N TYR A 90 -3.99 -22.09 40.25
CA TYR A 90 -5.11 -22.52 39.40
C TYR A 90 -6.42 -22.70 40.20
N ARG A 91 -6.40 -23.45 41.31
CA ARG A 91 -7.62 -23.70 42.09
C ARG A 91 -8.17 -22.46 42.78
N GLU A 92 -7.32 -21.48 43.08
CA GLU A 92 -7.70 -20.24 43.75
C GLU A 92 -8.67 -19.39 42.91
N PHE A 93 -8.45 -19.30 41.59
CA PHE A 93 -9.19 -18.40 40.70
C PHE A 93 -10.27 -19.08 39.84
N GLN A 94 -10.31 -20.41 39.79
CA GLN A 94 -11.28 -21.15 38.99
C GLN A 94 -12.72 -20.89 39.44
N GLY A 95 -13.58 -20.47 38.51
CA GLY A 95 -15.01 -20.23 38.77
C GLY A 95 -15.27 -19.14 39.83
N LYS A 96 -14.36 -18.17 40.00
CA LYS A 96 -14.43 -17.14 41.05
C LYS A 96 -14.96 -15.79 40.61
N TYR A 97 -15.12 -15.54 39.32
CA TYR A 97 -15.55 -14.23 38.81
C TYR A 97 -16.69 -14.40 37.82
N HIS A 98 -17.64 -13.46 37.79
CA HIS A 98 -18.49 -13.36 36.61
C HIS A 98 -17.65 -12.83 35.45
N THR A 99 -17.82 -13.43 34.27
CA THR A 99 -17.12 -12.97 33.06
C THR A 99 -18.07 -12.21 32.15
N LEU A 100 -17.64 -11.04 31.68
CA LEU A 100 -18.34 -10.27 30.65
C LEU A 100 -17.67 -10.57 29.31
N TYR A 101 -18.40 -11.12 28.36
CA TYR A 101 -17.90 -11.40 27.02
C TYR A 101 -18.55 -10.48 25.99
N PHE A 102 -17.70 -9.71 25.29
CA PHE A 102 -18.10 -8.84 24.19
C PHE A 102 -17.45 -9.33 22.89
N ASP A 103 -18.24 -9.55 21.84
CA ASP A 103 -17.79 -9.88 20.50
C ASP A 103 -18.18 -8.73 19.56
N PHE A 104 -17.19 -7.96 19.11
CA PHE A 104 -17.42 -6.83 18.22
C PHE A 104 -17.29 -7.20 16.75
N SER A 105 -17.21 -8.49 16.40
CA SER A 105 -17.18 -8.97 15.02
C SER A 105 -18.50 -9.57 14.54
N SER A 106 -19.26 -10.15 15.47
CA SER A 106 -20.48 -10.87 15.15
C SER A 106 -21.62 -9.93 14.79
N GLU A 107 -22.30 -10.21 13.67
CA GLU A 107 -23.56 -9.56 13.28
C GLU A 107 -23.52 -8.02 13.15
N LEU A 108 -22.33 -7.42 12.97
CA LEU A 108 -22.18 -5.96 12.79
C LEU A 108 -23.04 -5.37 11.68
N TYR A 109 -23.36 -6.17 10.65
CA TYR A 109 -24.22 -5.76 9.53
C TYR A 109 -25.66 -5.42 9.96
N LYS A 110 -26.10 -5.83 11.15
CA LYS A 110 -27.42 -5.51 11.69
C LYS A 110 -27.54 -4.08 12.21
N TYR A 111 -26.42 -3.41 12.47
CA TYR A 111 -26.39 -2.09 13.09
C TYR A 111 -25.94 -1.03 12.09
N ASN A 112 -26.72 0.04 12.00
CA ASN A 112 -26.44 1.20 11.14
C ASN A 112 -25.83 2.39 11.91
N THR A 113 -25.78 2.31 13.25
CA THR A 113 -25.19 3.34 14.11
C THR A 113 -24.54 2.70 15.34
N LEU A 114 -23.50 3.33 15.90
CA LEU A 114 -22.85 2.85 17.12
C LEU A 114 -23.83 2.81 18.29
N LYS A 115 -24.72 3.81 18.38
CA LYS A 115 -25.72 3.89 19.44
C LYS A 115 -26.61 2.64 19.46
N ALA A 116 -27.12 2.20 18.31
CA ALA A 116 -27.96 1.00 18.23
C ALA A 116 -27.23 -0.27 18.71
N LEU A 117 -25.94 -0.39 18.40
CA LEU A 117 -25.11 -1.49 18.89
C LEU A 117 -24.95 -1.46 20.42
N LEU A 118 -24.63 -0.29 20.99
CA LEU A 118 -24.44 -0.13 22.43
C LEU A 118 -25.74 -0.32 23.22
N ASP A 119 -26.88 0.14 22.67
CA ASP A 119 -28.20 -0.05 23.26
C ASP A 119 -28.56 -1.56 23.34
N ASP A 120 -28.27 -2.33 22.29
CA ASP A 120 -28.52 -3.78 22.27
C ASP A 120 -27.59 -4.55 23.24
N ILE A 121 -26.30 -4.17 23.29
CA ILE A 121 -25.36 -4.69 24.30
C ILE A 121 -25.89 -4.43 25.73
N ASN A 122 -26.35 -3.21 26.01
CA ASN A 122 -26.87 -2.87 27.32
C ASN A 122 -28.16 -3.64 27.65
N LYS A 123 -29.03 -3.86 26.66
CA LYS A 123 -30.23 -4.68 26.80
C LYS A 123 -29.88 -6.13 27.15
N MET A 124 -28.98 -6.75 26.41
CA MET A 124 -28.51 -8.13 26.67
C MET A 124 -27.88 -8.26 28.07
N PHE A 125 -27.12 -7.26 28.50
CA PHE A 125 -26.53 -7.21 29.83
C PHE A 125 -27.60 -7.15 30.93
N LYS A 126 -28.60 -6.27 30.78
CA LYS A 126 -29.72 -6.17 31.72
C LYS A 126 -30.47 -7.50 31.86
N GLU A 127 -30.80 -8.14 30.74
CA GLU A 127 -31.50 -9.44 30.74
C GLU A 127 -30.71 -10.54 31.46
N ASP A 128 -29.39 -10.55 31.34
CA ASP A 128 -28.54 -11.51 32.03
C ASP A 128 -28.43 -11.22 33.52
N TYR A 129 -28.25 -9.95 33.86
CA TYR A 129 -28.07 -9.52 35.24
C TYR A 129 -29.35 -9.75 36.06
N GLU A 130 -30.52 -9.40 35.53
CA GLU A 130 -31.82 -9.64 36.18
C GLU A 130 -32.08 -11.14 36.43
N LYS A 131 -31.58 -12.02 35.53
CA LYS A 131 -31.66 -13.48 35.74
C LYS A 131 -30.74 -13.95 36.86
N LEU A 132 -29.58 -13.33 37.04
CA LEU A 132 -28.63 -13.68 38.11
C LEU A 132 -29.08 -13.11 39.47
N TYR A 133 -29.66 -11.92 39.47
CA TYR A 133 -30.09 -11.19 40.66
C TYR A 133 -31.55 -10.71 40.53
N PRO A 134 -32.54 -11.60 40.74
CA PRO A 134 -33.94 -11.21 40.68
C PRO A 134 -34.27 -10.14 41.73
N GLY A 135 -34.79 -8.99 41.31
CA GLY A 135 -35.22 -7.90 42.20
C GLY A 135 -34.27 -6.70 42.31
N THR A 136 -33.13 -6.71 41.64
CA THR A 136 -32.28 -5.51 41.48
C THR A 136 -32.71 -4.66 40.29
N GLU A 137 -32.86 -3.36 40.48
CA GLU A 137 -33.30 -2.42 39.43
C GLU A 137 -32.09 -1.83 38.69
N VAL A 138 -31.81 -2.34 37.49
CA VAL A 138 -30.77 -1.82 36.59
C VAL A 138 -31.39 -0.76 35.68
N SER A 139 -31.37 0.49 36.12
CA SER A 139 -32.20 1.57 35.54
C SER A 139 -31.54 2.37 34.41
N CYS A 140 -30.22 2.29 34.20
CA CYS A 140 -29.52 3.18 33.26
C CYS A 140 -29.38 2.59 31.85
N ASP A 141 -29.38 3.45 30.83
CA ASP A 141 -29.08 3.07 29.44
C ASP A 141 -27.58 2.86 29.16
N SER A 142 -26.74 3.01 30.20
CA SER A 142 -25.28 2.85 30.10
C SER A 142 -24.82 1.62 30.88
N ILE A 143 -24.22 0.66 30.17
CA ILE A 143 -23.62 -0.54 30.76
C ILE A 143 -22.53 -0.20 31.78
N VAL A 144 -21.74 0.86 31.54
CA VAL A 144 -20.67 1.30 32.46
C VAL A 144 -21.27 1.71 33.80
N LYS A 145 -22.28 2.59 33.80
CA LYS A 145 -22.96 3.03 35.02
C LYS A 145 -23.65 1.87 35.76
N ASN A 146 -24.21 0.93 35.00
CA ASN A 146 -24.83 -0.26 35.58
C ASN A 146 -23.78 -1.12 36.30
N LEU A 147 -22.61 -1.35 35.69
CA LEU A 147 -21.50 -2.09 36.31
C LEU A 147 -20.94 -1.39 37.55
N GLU A 148 -20.77 -0.06 37.51
CA GLU A 148 -20.36 0.75 38.67
C GLU A 148 -21.35 0.57 39.82
N LYS A 149 -22.65 0.76 39.57
CA LYS A 149 -23.71 0.59 40.57
C LYS A 149 -23.69 -0.80 41.18
N ILE A 150 -23.54 -1.84 40.36
CA ILE A 150 -23.49 -3.23 40.83
C ILE A 150 -22.29 -3.43 41.76
N TYR A 151 -21.12 -2.93 41.39
CA TYR A 151 -19.92 -3.04 42.22
C TYR A 151 -20.08 -2.28 43.54
N ASP A 152 -20.65 -1.08 43.52
CA ASP A 152 -20.89 -0.29 44.72
C ASP A 152 -21.89 -0.95 45.68
N GLU A 153 -22.92 -1.62 45.14
CA GLU A 153 -23.97 -2.27 45.93
C GLU A 153 -23.57 -3.67 46.44
N THR A 154 -22.80 -4.43 45.66
CA THR A 154 -22.54 -5.86 45.92
C THR A 154 -21.08 -6.19 46.21
N GLY A 155 -20.15 -5.31 45.85
CA GLY A 155 -18.71 -5.59 45.84
C GLY A 155 -18.26 -6.54 44.73
N GLU A 156 -19.16 -6.95 43.82
CA GLU A 156 -18.85 -7.90 42.76
C GLU A 156 -17.96 -7.28 41.69
N SER A 157 -16.83 -7.94 41.41
CA SER A 157 -15.91 -7.55 40.33
C SER A 157 -15.89 -8.59 39.21
N PHE A 158 -15.58 -8.13 38.01
CA PHE A 158 -15.76 -8.86 36.76
C PHE A 158 -14.44 -9.09 36.05
N ILE A 159 -14.36 -10.19 35.33
CA ILE A 159 -13.35 -10.42 34.30
C ILE A 159 -13.95 -10.04 32.94
N ILE A 160 -13.34 -9.10 32.25
CA ILE A 160 -13.85 -8.57 30.99
C ILE A 160 -13.05 -9.17 29.83
N ILE A 161 -13.75 -9.78 28.89
CA ILE A 161 -13.20 -10.39 27.69
C ILE A 161 -13.81 -9.69 26.49
N ILE A 162 -12.96 -9.03 25.70
CA ILE A 162 -13.35 -8.29 24.50
C ILE A 162 -12.68 -8.96 23.31
N ASP A 163 -13.45 -9.62 22.46
CA ASP A 163 -12.95 -10.30 21.26
C ASP A 163 -13.18 -9.42 20.02
N GLU A 164 -12.15 -9.34 19.18
CA GLU A 164 -12.15 -8.59 17.91
C GLU A 164 -12.60 -7.12 18.02
N TRP A 165 -12.07 -6.40 19.02
CA TRP A 165 -12.42 -4.99 19.30
C TRP A 165 -12.24 -4.08 18.07
N ASP A 166 -11.30 -4.39 17.20
CA ASP A 166 -10.91 -3.59 16.05
C ASP A 166 -11.83 -3.80 14.83
N SER A 167 -12.78 -4.73 14.89
CA SER A 167 -13.75 -4.97 13.81
C SER A 167 -14.62 -3.75 13.51
N ILE A 168 -14.98 -2.95 14.52
CA ILE A 168 -15.71 -1.69 14.35
C ILE A 168 -14.88 -0.65 13.58
N ILE A 169 -13.56 -0.60 13.80
CA ILE A 169 -12.65 0.33 13.11
C ILE A 169 -12.65 0.08 11.60
N PHE A 170 -12.72 -1.19 11.19
CA PHE A 170 -12.78 -1.61 9.78
C PHE A 170 -14.17 -1.59 9.16
N SER A 171 -15.22 -1.42 9.96
CA SER A 171 -16.59 -1.48 9.44
C SER A 171 -16.89 -0.23 8.61
N ASN A 172 -17.56 -0.43 7.48
CA ASN A 172 -18.10 0.65 6.64
C ASN A 172 -19.47 1.14 7.15
N ASN A 173 -20.06 0.47 8.14
CA ASN A 173 -21.38 0.82 8.67
C ASN A 173 -21.34 1.97 9.68
N PHE A 174 -20.15 2.32 10.18
CA PHE A 174 -19.98 3.36 11.20
C PHE A 174 -19.16 4.52 10.64
N THR A 175 -19.57 5.74 10.98
CA THR A 175 -18.87 6.96 10.57
C THR A 175 -17.52 7.11 11.30
N PRO A 176 -16.60 7.96 10.81
CA PRO A 176 -15.35 8.25 11.52
C PRO A 176 -15.57 8.72 12.96
N ASP A 177 -16.54 9.61 13.18
CA ASP A 177 -16.89 10.12 14.52
C ASP A 177 -17.41 9.01 15.44
N GLU A 178 -18.22 8.09 14.91
CA GLU A 178 -18.68 6.93 15.67
C GLU A 178 -17.51 6.01 16.06
N LYS A 179 -16.51 5.82 15.20
CA LYS A 179 -15.32 5.03 15.55
C LYS A 179 -14.52 5.67 16.69
N VAL A 180 -14.42 7.01 16.72
CA VAL A 180 -13.81 7.76 17.83
C VAL A 180 -14.64 7.61 19.11
N GLN A 181 -15.97 7.73 19.02
CA GLN A 181 -16.87 7.52 20.17
C GLN A 181 -16.77 6.10 20.74
N TYR A 182 -16.63 5.09 19.88
CA TYR A 182 -16.43 3.70 20.29
C TYR A 182 -15.14 3.51 21.10
N LEU A 183 -14.02 4.11 20.68
CA LEU A 183 -12.78 4.12 21.45
C LEU A 183 -12.97 4.82 22.81
N GLY A 184 -13.73 5.91 22.85
CA GLY A 184 -14.12 6.60 24.08
C GLY A 184 -14.97 5.74 25.02
N PHE A 185 -15.87 4.93 24.45
CA PHE A 185 -16.66 3.94 25.19
C PHE A 185 -15.76 2.85 25.80
N LEU A 186 -14.88 2.22 25.02
CA LEU A 186 -13.97 1.20 25.54
C LEU A 186 -13.06 1.74 26.64
N ASN A 187 -12.58 2.98 26.48
CA ASN A 187 -11.79 3.64 27.51
C ASN A 187 -12.59 3.83 28.80
N SER A 188 -13.84 4.31 28.71
CA SER A 188 -14.74 4.45 29.86
C SER A 188 -15.10 3.11 30.52
N LEU A 189 -15.22 2.03 29.75
CA LEU A 189 -15.53 0.69 30.25
C LEU A 189 -14.36 0.05 31.04
N ILE A 190 -13.13 0.54 30.87
CA ILE A 190 -11.93 -0.20 31.30
C ILE A 190 -11.00 0.63 32.18
N LYS A 191 -10.80 1.89 31.83
CA LYS A 191 -9.80 2.74 32.48
C LYS A 191 -10.28 3.17 33.87
N ASP A 192 -9.45 2.90 34.86
CA ASP A 192 -9.65 3.28 36.27
C ASP A 192 -10.97 2.75 36.88
N GLN A 193 -11.44 1.61 36.38
CA GLN A 193 -12.71 0.99 36.81
C GLN A 193 -12.51 0.01 37.98
N GLY A 194 -13.21 0.26 39.09
CA GLY A 194 -13.17 -0.56 40.32
C GLY A 194 -13.77 -1.94 40.15
N TYR A 195 -14.83 -2.06 39.33
CA TYR A 195 -15.49 -3.33 39.02
C TYR A 195 -14.65 -4.26 38.14
N SER A 196 -13.57 -3.78 37.52
CA SER A 196 -12.77 -4.57 36.59
C SER A 196 -11.60 -5.26 37.30
N SER A 197 -11.65 -6.58 37.42
CA SER A 197 -10.58 -7.39 38.05
C SER A 197 -9.42 -7.72 37.09
N PHE A 198 -9.75 -7.98 35.81
CA PHE A 198 -8.80 -8.27 34.74
C PHE A 198 -9.50 -8.09 33.39
N VAL A 199 -8.78 -7.55 32.40
CA VAL A 199 -9.30 -7.37 31.05
C VAL A 199 -8.41 -8.06 30.04
N TYR A 200 -9.01 -8.92 29.21
CA TYR A 200 -8.38 -9.55 28.07
C TYR A 200 -9.06 -9.06 26.80
N MET A 201 -8.31 -8.36 25.95
CA MET A 201 -8.80 -7.81 24.70
C MET A 201 -8.05 -8.42 23.52
N THR A 202 -8.73 -8.70 22.42
CA THR A 202 -8.11 -9.27 21.21
C THR A 202 -8.43 -8.47 19.96
N GLY A 203 -7.46 -8.39 19.06
CA GLY A 203 -7.65 -7.76 17.76
C GLY A 203 -6.57 -8.15 16.74
N ILE A 204 -6.67 -7.59 15.55
CA ILE A 204 -5.63 -7.66 14.52
C ILE A 204 -4.82 -6.36 14.50
N LEU A 205 -5.46 -5.21 14.73
CA LEU A 205 -4.81 -3.90 14.79
C LEU A 205 -4.19 -3.61 16.16
N PRO A 206 -2.94 -3.11 16.18
CA PRO A 206 -2.35 -2.52 17.37
C PRO A 206 -3.13 -1.29 17.87
N ILE A 207 -3.20 -1.12 19.18
CA ILE A 207 -3.59 0.11 19.85
C ILE A 207 -2.42 1.08 19.65
N ALA A 208 -2.54 2.01 18.70
CA ALA A 208 -1.53 3.05 18.50
C ALA A 208 -1.40 3.90 19.79
N LYS A 209 -0.17 4.33 20.11
CA LYS A 209 0.19 5.00 21.37
C LYS A 209 0.89 6.34 21.17
N GLU A 210 0.99 6.81 19.93
CA GLU A 210 1.99 7.83 19.57
C GLU A 210 1.41 9.21 19.26
N LEU A 211 0.09 9.39 19.12
CA LEU A 211 -0.46 10.69 18.69
C LEU A 211 -1.53 11.34 19.59
N SER A 212 -1.95 10.75 20.72
CA SER A 212 -2.80 11.48 21.67
C SER A 212 -2.72 10.98 23.11
N GLN A 213 -3.00 11.84 24.09
CA GLN A 213 -3.15 11.46 25.50
C GLN A 213 -4.43 10.62 25.77
N SER A 214 -5.22 10.28 24.75
CA SER A 214 -6.64 9.91 24.88
C SER A 214 -7.05 8.49 24.49
N THR A 215 -6.18 7.61 23.98
CA THR A 215 -6.64 6.31 23.45
C THR A 215 -6.07 5.10 24.20
N LEU A 216 -6.96 4.30 24.82
CA LEU A 216 -6.74 2.96 25.42
C LEU A 216 -5.36 2.68 26.03
N ASN A 217 -4.74 3.69 26.64
CA ASN A 217 -3.38 3.62 27.18
C ASN A 217 -3.28 2.75 28.44
N CYS A 218 -4.42 2.30 28.97
CA CYS A 218 -4.55 1.38 30.08
C CYS A 218 -4.14 -0.08 29.72
N PHE A 219 -3.87 -0.39 28.44
CA PHE A 219 -3.49 -1.73 28.00
C PHE A 219 -1.99 -1.97 27.84
N VAL A 220 -1.55 -3.15 28.31
CA VAL A 220 -0.28 -3.77 27.89
C VAL A 220 -0.55 -4.62 26.65
N GLU A 221 0.03 -4.21 25.53
CA GLU A 221 -0.17 -4.89 24.24
C GLU A 221 0.95 -5.88 23.91
N TYR A 222 0.56 -7.02 23.32
CA TYR A 222 1.44 -8.03 22.75
C TYR A 222 1.07 -8.29 21.29
N SER A 223 1.88 -7.78 20.36
CA SER A 223 1.62 -7.86 18.91
C SER A 223 2.46 -8.93 18.21
N MET A 224 2.32 -9.13 16.90
CA MET A 224 3.29 -9.97 16.15
C MET A 224 4.70 -9.38 16.14
N LEU A 225 4.82 -8.05 16.14
CA LEU A 225 6.10 -7.35 16.14
C LEU A 225 6.76 -7.36 17.52
N ASN A 226 5.97 -7.39 18.58
CA ASN A 226 6.46 -7.28 19.95
C ASN A 226 5.65 -8.14 20.91
N ASP A 227 5.99 -9.43 20.99
CA ASP A 227 5.45 -10.34 21.98
C ASP A 227 6.51 -11.31 22.50
N LYS A 228 7.13 -10.92 23.62
CA LYS A 228 8.15 -11.72 24.29
C LYS A 228 7.59 -12.74 25.27
N LYS A 229 6.29 -12.69 25.56
CA LYS A 229 5.70 -13.36 26.73
C LYS A 229 4.67 -14.42 26.39
N TYR A 230 3.81 -14.15 25.42
CA TYR A 230 2.64 -14.97 25.14
C TYR A 230 2.64 -15.62 23.75
N TYR A 231 3.66 -15.38 22.93
CA TYR A 231 3.72 -15.85 21.54
C TYR A 231 3.43 -17.36 21.41
N GLN A 232 3.93 -18.17 22.34
CA GLN A 232 3.76 -19.63 22.36
C GLN A 232 2.30 -20.10 22.54
N TYR A 233 1.41 -19.23 23.03
CA TYR A 233 0.00 -19.57 23.24
C TYR A 233 -0.89 -19.26 22.02
N PHE A 234 -0.37 -18.52 21.04
CA PHE A 234 -1.11 -18.09 19.85
C PHE A 234 -0.49 -18.71 18.60
N GLY A 235 -1.17 -19.70 18.03
CA GLY A 235 -0.62 -20.57 17.00
C GLY A 235 0.00 -21.85 17.55
N PHE A 236 0.51 -22.69 16.66
CA PHE A 236 1.28 -23.88 17.04
C PHE A 236 2.77 -23.56 16.99
N THR A 237 3.51 -23.94 18.02
CA THR A 237 4.97 -23.85 18.05
C THR A 237 5.58 -24.96 17.22
N GLU A 238 6.84 -24.81 16.83
CA GLU A 238 7.56 -25.86 16.11
C GLU A 238 7.58 -27.21 16.86
N GLN A 239 7.68 -27.18 18.19
CA GLN A 239 7.61 -28.41 18.99
C GLN A 239 6.24 -29.08 18.90
N GLU A 240 5.15 -28.31 19.02
CA GLU A 240 3.80 -28.85 18.93
C GLU A 240 3.49 -29.41 17.53
N VAL A 241 4.03 -28.80 16.48
CA VAL A 241 3.89 -29.33 15.11
C VAL A 241 4.67 -30.64 14.93
N ARG A 242 5.86 -30.75 15.55
CA ARG A 242 6.63 -32.01 15.56
C ARG A 242 5.90 -33.12 16.31
N ASP A 243 5.29 -32.78 17.45
CA ASP A 243 4.48 -33.72 18.24
C ASP A 243 3.26 -34.21 17.45
N LEU A 244 2.81 -33.45 16.45
CA LEU A 244 1.73 -33.78 15.51
C LEU A 244 2.21 -34.42 14.18
N TYR A 245 3.51 -34.77 14.05
CA TYR A 245 4.11 -35.51 12.92
C TYR A 245 3.99 -34.88 11.51
N LEU A 246 4.16 -33.56 11.35
CA LEU A 246 4.15 -32.92 10.02
C LEU A 246 5.54 -32.51 9.49
N GLU A 247 5.84 -32.84 8.23
CA GLU A 247 7.06 -32.42 7.52
C GLU A 247 6.89 -31.09 6.74
N ASN A 248 7.85 -30.17 6.96
CA ASN A 248 8.45 -29.10 6.13
C ASN A 248 7.67 -28.26 5.09
N TRP A 249 6.36 -28.40 4.87
CA TRP A 249 5.66 -27.52 3.91
C TRP A 249 5.34 -26.13 4.48
N TYR A 250 5.16 -26.04 5.79
CA TYR A 250 4.88 -24.79 6.50
C TYR A 250 6.17 -24.22 7.08
N ASN A 251 6.67 -23.11 6.54
CA ASN A 251 7.86 -22.45 7.12
C ASN A 251 7.57 -21.59 8.35
N GLY A 252 6.27 -21.39 8.65
CA GLY A 252 5.79 -20.70 9.84
C GLY A 252 6.12 -19.21 9.86
N TYR A 253 5.36 -18.46 10.64
CA TYR A 253 5.69 -17.11 11.04
C TYR A 253 6.85 -17.15 12.04
N LYS A 254 7.67 -16.11 12.06
CA LYS A 254 8.71 -15.93 13.05
C LYS A 254 8.19 -15.20 14.28
N ALA A 255 8.43 -15.78 15.45
CA ALA A 255 8.27 -15.15 16.75
C ALA A 255 9.39 -14.14 17.01
N TYR A 256 9.28 -13.40 18.11
CA TYR A 256 10.29 -12.40 18.52
C TYR A 256 11.71 -12.98 18.68
N ASN A 257 11.82 -14.26 19.04
CA ASN A 257 13.07 -14.99 19.24
C ASN A 257 13.50 -15.80 18.00
N GLY A 258 12.73 -15.76 16.92
CA GLY A 258 13.02 -16.48 15.68
C GLY A 258 12.46 -17.91 15.61
N GLU A 259 11.79 -18.38 16.67
CA GLU A 259 11.05 -19.63 16.65
C GLU A 259 9.90 -19.57 15.63
N LYS A 260 9.56 -20.72 15.04
CA LYS A 260 8.45 -20.82 14.09
C LYS A 260 7.13 -20.97 14.84
N ILE A 261 6.16 -20.15 14.47
CA ILE A 261 4.76 -20.24 14.86
C ILE A 261 3.94 -20.53 13.61
N PHE A 262 3.03 -21.47 13.71
CA PHE A 262 2.26 -21.97 12.59
C PHE A 262 0.78 -21.62 12.77
N ASN A 263 0.09 -21.38 11.66
CA ASN A 263 -1.33 -21.11 11.65
C ASN A 263 -2.11 -22.40 12.01
N PRO A 264 -2.87 -22.42 13.11
CA PRO A 264 -3.67 -23.58 13.53
C PRO A 264 -4.63 -24.07 12.45
N TRP A 265 -5.28 -23.18 11.70
CA TRP A 265 -6.27 -23.54 10.68
C TRP A 265 -5.65 -24.32 9.53
N SER A 266 -4.52 -23.85 9.02
CA SER A 266 -3.82 -24.52 7.93
C SER A 266 -3.32 -25.89 8.36
N LEU A 267 -2.79 -26.02 9.58
CA LEU A 267 -2.30 -27.31 10.08
C LEU A 267 -3.44 -28.27 10.39
N TYR A 268 -4.50 -27.81 11.05
CA TYR A 268 -5.66 -28.63 11.37
C TYR A 268 -6.24 -29.27 10.10
N HIS A 269 -6.49 -28.47 9.06
CA HIS A 269 -7.03 -29.03 7.82
C HIS A 269 -6.03 -29.83 7.01
N ALA A 270 -4.73 -29.52 7.10
CA ALA A 270 -3.71 -30.36 6.48
C ALA A 270 -3.71 -31.77 7.10
N LEU A 271 -3.83 -31.86 8.42
CA LEU A 271 -3.91 -33.11 9.17
C LEU A 271 -5.23 -33.86 8.92
N GLU A 272 -6.36 -33.17 9.08
CA GLU A 272 -7.71 -33.74 8.93
C GLU A 272 -7.94 -34.32 7.53
N ASN A 273 -7.42 -33.66 6.49
CA ASN A 273 -7.62 -34.09 5.10
C ASN A 273 -6.47 -34.97 4.57
N ASP A 274 -5.44 -35.24 5.37
CA ASP A 274 -4.18 -35.88 4.95
C ASP A 274 -3.63 -35.28 3.64
N LYS A 275 -3.75 -33.94 3.51
CA LYS A 275 -3.46 -33.22 2.27
C LYS A 275 -2.81 -31.89 2.57
N ILE A 276 -1.58 -31.77 2.12
CA ILE A 276 -0.85 -30.51 2.16
C ILE A 276 -1.26 -29.66 0.95
N LYS A 277 -2.02 -28.59 1.19
CA LYS A 277 -2.46 -27.61 0.17
C LYS A 277 -2.69 -26.25 0.82
N ASN A 278 -3.01 -25.26 0.01
CA ASN A 278 -3.33 -23.92 0.49
C ASN A 278 -4.71 -23.90 1.19
N TYR A 279 -4.72 -23.74 2.50
CA TYR A 279 -5.95 -23.60 3.32
C TYR A 279 -6.29 -22.13 3.63
N TRP A 280 -5.53 -21.19 3.07
CA TRP A 280 -5.79 -19.76 3.17
C TRP A 280 -6.91 -19.36 2.20
N ASN A 281 -8.17 -19.71 2.50
CA ASN A 281 -9.30 -19.27 1.69
C ASN A 281 -9.45 -17.74 1.74
N ASP A 282 -9.79 -17.13 0.59
CA ASP A 282 -9.88 -15.68 0.33
C ASP A 282 -10.61 -14.90 1.42
N THR A 283 -9.83 -14.38 2.38
CA THR A 283 -10.25 -13.29 3.23
C THR A 283 -10.17 -12.03 2.38
N GLY A 284 -11.28 -11.35 2.11
CA GLY A 284 -11.36 -10.17 1.21
C GLY A 284 -10.30 -9.08 1.43
N ARG A 285 -9.63 -9.07 2.60
CA ARG A 285 -8.49 -8.19 2.90
C ARG A 285 -7.23 -8.43 2.07
N PHE A 286 -7.03 -9.61 1.46
CA PHE A 286 -5.90 -9.78 0.54
C PHE A 286 -6.17 -9.10 -0.81
N ASP A 287 -7.43 -9.09 -1.26
CA ASP A 287 -7.86 -8.34 -2.45
C ASP A 287 -7.85 -6.82 -2.17
N GLU A 288 -8.23 -6.39 -0.97
CA GLU A 288 -7.98 -5.00 -0.50
C GLU A 288 -6.47 -4.67 -0.53
N LEU A 289 -5.62 -5.64 -0.23
CA LEU A 289 -4.16 -5.48 -0.33
C LEU A 289 -3.67 -5.40 -1.77
N VAL A 290 -4.38 -5.96 -2.75
CA VAL A 290 -4.09 -5.71 -4.19
C VAL A 290 -4.37 -4.26 -4.54
N ASN A 291 -5.42 -3.66 -3.95
CA ASN A 291 -5.73 -2.24 -4.11
C ASN A 291 -4.76 -1.33 -3.35
N ILE A 292 -4.27 -1.77 -2.17
CA ILE A 292 -3.31 -1.03 -1.31
C ILE A 292 -1.86 -1.22 -1.74
N ILE A 293 -1.48 -2.36 -2.34
CA ILE A 293 -0.23 -2.47 -3.08
C ILE A 293 -0.45 -1.66 -4.36
N ASN A 294 -0.43 -0.34 -4.19
CA ASN A 294 -0.14 0.56 -5.27
C ASN A 294 1.30 0.23 -5.67
N PHE A 295 1.45 -0.69 -6.62
CA PHE A 295 2.73 -1.15 -7.11
C PHE A 295 3.53 0.02 -7.72
N ASN A 296 2.93 1.21 -7.89
CA ASN A 296 3.60 2.43 -8.29
C ASN A 296 4.36 3.13 -7.14
N ILE A 297 4.27 2.63 -5.89
CA ILE A 297 5.20 2.98 -4.81
C ILE A 297 6.60 2.46 -5.20
N LEU A 298 7.52 3.40 -5.45
CA LEU A 298 8.89 3.12 -5.89
C LEU A 298 9.57 2.04 -5.03
N GLY A 299 9.92 0.92 -5.67
CA GLY A 299 10.68 -0.17 -5.05
C GLY A 299 9.86 -1.31 -4.45
N VAL A 300 8.57 -1.12 -4.14
CA VAL A 300 7.70 -2.19 -3.59
C VAL A 300 7.56 -3.35 -4.58
N LYS A 301 7.37 -3.05 -5.88
CA LYS A 301 7.40 -4.06 -6.97
C LYS A 301 8.62 -4.97 -6.88
N LYS A 302 9.83 -4.39 -6.81
CA LYS A 302 11.10 -5.13 -6.75
C LYS A 302 11.21 -5.98 -5.49
N ASP A 303 10.68 -5.48 -4.39
CA ASP A 303 10.73 -6.11 -3.08
C ASP A 303 9.78 -7.30 -2.96
N ILE A 304 8.54 -7.19 -3.47
CA ILE A 304 7.63 -8.35 -3.57
C ILE A 304 8.26 -9.47 -4.41
N LEU A 305 8.95 -9.16 -5.51
CA LEU A 305 9.64 -10.16 -6.32
C LEU A 305 10.82 -10.81 -5.58
N LYS A 306 11.50 -10.10 -4.68
CA LYS A 306 12.54 -10.68 -3.82
C LYS A 306 11.90 -11.60 -2.78
N LEU A 307 10.79 -11.17 -2.17
CA LEU A 307 10.06 -11.91 -1.14
C LEU A 307 9.52 -13.25 -1.66
N ILE A 308 8.90 -13.27 -2.85
CA ILE A 308 8.42 -14.50 -3.51
C ILE A 308 9.56 -15.47 -3.77
N LYS A 309 10.78 -14.98 -4.01
CA LYS A 309 11.98 -15.81 -4.19
C LYS A 309 12.61 -16.28 -2.88
N GLY A 310 11.91 -16.12 -1.76
CA GLY A 310 12.40 -16.46 -0.42
C GLY A 310 13.49 -15.54 0.12
N LYS A 311 13.75 -14.38 -0.51
CA LYS A 311 14.68 -13.40 0.05
C LYS A 311 14.02 -12.60 1.16
N LYS A 312 14.84 -12.19 2.12
CA LYS A 312 14.46 -11.27 3.19
C LYS A 312 14.71 -9.82 2.78
N ILE A 313 13.92 -8.89 3.30
CA ILE A 313 14.08 -7.46 3.06
C ILE A 313 14.31 -6.76 4.38
N LYS A 314 15.46 -6.10 4.49
CA LYS A 314 15.80 -5.32 5.67
C LYS A 314 14.96 -4.05 5.69
N ILE A 315 14.21 -3.85 6.75
CA ILE A 315 13.40 -2.66 6.98
C ILE A 315 13.15 -2.49 8.48
N GLU A 316 13.14 -1.23 8.92
CA GLU A 316 12.69 -0.87 10.25
C GLU A 316 11.19 -0.57 10.18
N LEU A 317 10.40 -1.30 10.96
CA LEU A 317 8.95 -1.15 10.97
C LEU A 317 8.54 -0.30 12.17
N GLU A 318 7.77 0.74 11.91
CA GLU A 318 7.09 1.54 12.94
C GLU A 318 5.74 0.90 13.32
N LYS A 319 5.20 1.27 14.48
CA LYS A 319 3.93 0.72 14.98
C LYS A 319 2.75 1.31 14.21
N PHE A 320 2.26 0.57 13.23
CA PHE A 320 0.96 0.81 12.62
C PHE A 320 -0.17 0.37 13.56
N GLY A 321 -1.14 1.24 13.84
CA GLY A 321 -2.28 0.93 14.70
C GLY A 321 -3.56 1.72 14.39
N ALA A 322 -4.58 1.57 15.23
CA ALA A 322 -5.92 2.12 14.99
C ALA A 322 -5.97 3.66 14.88
N GLU A 323 -5.13 4.39 15.63
CA GLU A 323 -5.08 5.86 15.52
C GLU A 323 -4.55 6.30 14.15
N ASN A 324 -3.57 5.59 13.58
CA ASN A 324 -3.06 5.91 12.24
C ASN A 324 -4.17 5.82 11.18
N ILE A 325 -5.02 4.80 11.26
CA ILE A 325 -6.17 4.63 10.36
C ILE A 325 -7.20 5.74 10.56
N LEU A 326 -7.48 6.12 11.81
CA LEU A 326 -8.42 7.19 12.10
C LEU A 326 -7.88 8.55 11.64
N ASP A 327 -6.59 8.81 11.81
CA ASP A 327 -5.93 10.01 11.30
C ASP A 327 -5.93 10.06 9.77
N GLU A 328 -5.70 8.93 9.08
CA GLU A 328 -5.87 8.84 7.61
C GLU A 328 -7.31 9.22 7.20
N ILE A 329 -8.32 8.69 7.90
CA ILE A 329 -9.73 8.92 7.60
C ILE A 329 -10.16 10.37 7.91
N ILE A 330 -9.65 10.95 8.99
CA ILE A 330 -10.12 12.25 9.52
C ILE A 330 -9.32 13.42 8.93
N ASN A 331 -8.01 13.27 8.76
CA ASN A 331 -7.11 14.40 8.50
C ASN A 331 -6.48 14.40 7.09
N ASP A 332 -6.80 13.41 6.24
CA ASP A 332 -6.34 13.29 4.84
C ASP A 332 -4.85 13.68 4.65
N LYS A 333 -3.99 13.19 5.56
CA LYS A 333 -2.58 13.60 5.61
C LYS A 333 -1.77 12.92 4.50
N GLU A 334 -1.05 13.73 3.72
CA GLU A 334 -0.01 13.25 2.79
C GLU A 334 1.17 12.64 3.57
N THR A 335 1.32 11.32 3.52
CA THR A 335 2.49 10.59 4.03
C THR A 335 3.68 10.76 3.07
N SER A 336 4.90 10.94 3.58
CA SER A 336 6.09 11.02 2.72
C SER A 336 6.35 9.69 2.00
N LYS A 337 6.99 9.71 0.82
CA LYS A 337 7.22 8.52 -0.03
C LYS A 337 7.97 7.36 0.66
N ASN A 338 8.83 7.65 1.65
CA ASN A 338 9.52 6.59 2.42
C ASN A 338 8.63 6.02 3.53
N ASP A 339 7.77 6.84 4.13
CA ASP A 339 6.84 6.42 5.18
C ASP A 339 5.77 5.49 4.63
N MET A 340 5.28 5.74 3.41
CA MET A 340 4.29 4.89 2.72
C MET A 340 4.74 3.42 2.58
N LYS A 341 6.04 3.19 2.32
CA LYS A 341 6.58 1.84 2.14
C LYS A 341 6.71 1.09 3.46
N THR A 342 7.22 1.77 4.49
CA THR A 342 7.32 1.22 5.85
C THR A 342 5.93 0.92 6.39
N GLU A 343 5.00 1.85 6.22
CA GLU A 343 3.61 1.69 6.64
C GLU A 343 2.91 0.53 5.93
N LEU A 344 3.08 0.41 4.60
CA LEU A 344 2.57 -0.73 3.84
C LEU A 344 3.08 -2.06 4.41
N TYR A 345 4.38 -2.18 4.69
CA TYR A 345 4.93 -3.41 5.23
C TYR A 345 4.52 -3.66 6.69
N SER A 346 4.35 -2.61 7.50
CA SER A 346 3.74 -2.71 8.82
C SER A 346 2.31 -3.23 8.73
N LYS A 347 1.48 -2.70 7.81
CA LYS A 347 0.12 -3.20 7.49
C LYS A 347 0.17 -4.69 7.09
N MET A 348 1.08 -5.08 6.20
CA MET A 348 1.23 -6.46 5.73
C MET A 348 1.65 -7.45 6.83
N VAL A 349 2.52 -7.04 7.75
CA VAL A 349 2.91 -7.88 8.90
C VAL A 349 1.76 -7.99 9.91
N THR A 350 1.10 -6.87 10.22
CA THR A 350 -0.06 -6.82 11.13
C THR A 350 -1.19 -7.73 10.66
N PHE A 351 -1.50 -7.73 9.37
CA PHE A 351 -2.51 -8.61 8.79
C PHE A 351 -2.04 -10.07 8.57
N GLY A 352 -0.76 -10.35 8.79
CA GLY A 352 -0.19 -11.68 8.72
C GLY A 352 0.11 -12.17 7.30
N PHE A 353 0.34 -11.27 6.34
CA PHE A 353 0.80 -11.64 5.00
C PHE A 353 2.32 -11.78 4.93
N LEU A 354 3.03 -11.03 5.78
CA LEU A 354 4.48 -11.13 5.97
C LEU A 354 4.80 -11.47 7.43
N THR A 355 5.99 -11.98 7.66
CA THR A 355 6.58 -12.11 8.99
C THR A 355 7.79 -11.20 9.13
N TYR A 356 7.97 -10.66 10.33
CA TYR A 356 9.07 -9.76 10.67
C TYR A 356 9.95 -10.38 11.75
N TYR A 357 11.25 -10.41 11.52
CA TYR A 357 12.23 -10.88 12.49
C TYR A 357 13.58 -10.22 12.23
N ASP A 358 14.24 -9.77 13.30
CA ASP A 358 15.60 -9.22 13.26
C ASP A 358 15.78 -8.14 12.18
N GLY A 359 14.88 -7.14 12.14
CA GLY A 359 14.96 -6.06 11.16
C GLY A 359 14.60 -6.46 9.73
N ASN A 360 14.02 -7.65 9.51
CA ASN A 360 13.75 -8.18 8.18
C ASN A 360 12.31 -8.69 8.01
N ILE A 361 11.68 -8.36 6.89
CA ILE A 361 10.42 -8.97 6.45
C ILE A 361 10.66 -10.15 5.49
N SER A 362 9.78 -11.14 5.53
CA SER A 362 9.76 -12.30 4.62
C SER A 362 8.36 -12.90 4.48
N ILE A 363 8.12 -13.70 3.43
CA ILE A 363 6.90 -14.50 3.31
C ILE A 363 7.03 -15.71 4.27
N PRO A 364 6.07 -15.91 5.20
CA PRO A 364 6.22 -16.90 6.27
C PRO A 364 6.04 -18.35 5.78
N ASN A 365 5.26 -18.58 4.72
CA ASN A 365 4.94 -19.92 4.26
C ASN A 365 4.54 -19.96 2.78
N LYS A 366 4.49 -21.18 2.24
CA LYS A 366 4.17 -21.43 0.84
C LYS A 366 2.73 -21.08 0.46
N GLU A 367 1.78 -21.17 1.40
CA GLU A 367 0.39 -20.77 1.14
C GLU A 367 0.28 -19.28 0.77
N LEU A 368 1.00 -18.43 1.50
CA LEU A 368 1.04 -17.01 1.24
C LEU A 368 1.89 -16.69 0.00
N GLU A 369 2.98 -17.41 -0.24
CA GLU A 369 3.77 -17.29 -1.47
C GLU A 369 2.90 -17.55 -2.72
N GLU A 370 2.14 -18.64 -2.73
CA GLU A 370 1.21 -18.96 -3.82
C GLU A 370 0.15 -17.87 -4.02
N LYS A 371 -0.32 -17.24 -2.95
CA LYS A 371 -1.24 -16.10 -3.05
C LYS A 371 -0.60 -14.87 -3.68
N PHE A 372 0.62 -14.52 -3.27
CA PHE A 372 1.37 -13.44 -3.91
C PHE A 372 1.58 -13.73 -5.40
N VAL A 373 1.92 -14.97 -5.77
CA VAL A 373 2.08 -15.38 -7.18
C VAL A 373 0.76 -15.30 -7.96
N LYS A 374 -0.36 -15.76 -7.38
CA LYS A 374 -1.69 -15.66 -8.00
C LYS A 374 -2.08 -14.21 -8.28
N VAL A 375 -1.80 -13.30 -7.36
CA VAL A 375 -2.06 -11.85 -7.55
C VAL A 375 -1.20 -11.27 -8.66
N LEU A 376 0.10 -11.60 -8.71
CA LEU A 376 0.97 -11.15 -9.80
C LEU A 376 0.48 -11.60 -11.19
N ASN A 377 -0.20 -12.74 -11.27
CA ASN A 377 -0.72 -13.28 -12.54
C ASN A 377 -2.07 -12.69 -12.97
N ARG A 378 -2.84 -12.10 -12.04
CA ARG A 378 -4.17 -11.49 -12.32
C ARG A 378 -4.07 -10.02 -12.71
N ASN A 379 -2.94 -9.37 -12.46
CA ASN A 379 -2.71 -7.96 -12.77
C ASN A 379 -1.85 -7.85 -14.03
N ASP A 380 -2.41 -7.27 -15.10
CA ASP A 380 -1.76 -7.21 -16.41
C ASP A 380 -0.43 -6.45 -16.40
N ASP A 381 -0.27 -5.44 -15.51
CA ASP A 381 0.99 -4.68 -15.33
C ASP A 381 2.13 -5.52 -14.73
N LEU A 382 1.80 -6.62 -14.05
CA LEU A 382 2.74 -7.47 -13.31
C LEU A 382 2.99 -8.82 -13.97
N LYS A 383 2.18 -9.17 -14.98
CA LYS A 383 2.33 -10.35 -15.83
C LYS A 383 3.71 -10.42 -16.48
N TYR A 384 4.31 -9.27 -16.80
CA TYR A 384 5.70 -9.14 -17.27
C TYR A 384 6.70 -9.77 -16.29
N TYR A 385 6.61 -9.44 -15.00
CA TYR A 385 7.53 -9.93 -13.97
C TYR A 385 7.29 -11.39 -13.61
N TYR A 386 6.02 -11.82 -13.60
CA TYR A 386 5.67 -13.24 -13.46
C TYR A 386 6.30 -14.08 -14.59
N ASN A 387 6.18 -13.62 -15.83
CA ASN A 387 6.81 -14.26 -16.99
C ASN A 387 8.34 -14.25 -16.89
N MET A 388 8.95 -13.15 -16.44
CA MET A 388 10.40 -13.07 -16.20
C MET A 388 10.89 -14.13 -15.20
N ILE A 389 10.22 -14.25 -14.05
CA ILE A 389 10.61 -15.21 -13.00
C ILE A 389 10.47 -16.65 -13.52
N ASN A 390 9.31 -16.98 -14.09
CA ASN A 390 8.99 -18.34 -14.55
C ASN A 390 9.88 -18.76 -15.74
N ASN A 391 10.10 -17.87 -16.70
CA ASN A 391 10.96 -18.15 -17.85
C ASN A 391 12.42 -18.29 -17.42
N SER A 392 12.86 -17.52 -16.42
CA SER A 392 14.26 -17.55 -16.02
C SER A 392 14.67 -18.79 -15.24
N GLU A 393 13.80 -19.32 -14.39
CA GLU A 393 14.04 -20.60 -13.73
C GLU A 393 14.11 -21.75 -14.74
N LYS A 394 13.18 -21.76 -15.71
CA LYS A 394 13.18 -22.72 -16.81
C LYS A 394 14.44 -22.60 -17.67
N MET A 395 14.88 -21.39 -17.98
CA MET A 395 16.07 -21.13 -18.79
C MET A 395 17.31 -21.77 -18.17
N LEU A 396 17.61 -21.47 -16.90
CA LEU A 396 18.78 -22.03 -16.21
C LEU A 396 18.73 -23.56 -16.16
N ASN A 397 17.57 -24.14 -15.87
CA ASN A 397 17.39 -25.59 -15.83
C ASN A 397 17.65 -26.24 -17.20
N MET A 398 17.15 -25.63 -18.29
CA MET A 398 17.39 -26.15 -19.65
C MET A 398 18.86 -26.01 -20.07
N THR A 399 19.57 -24.97 -19.62
CA THR A 399 21.01 -24.78 -19.87
C THR A 399 21.85 -25.83 -19.15
N LEU A 400 21.58 -26.10 -17.87
CA LEU A 400 22.32 -27.10 -17.10
C LEU A 400 22.12 -28.54 -17.61
N ASN A 401 20.97 -28.80 -18.22
CA ASN A 401 20.59 -30.07 -18.84
C ASN A 401 20.91 -30.14 -20.34
N ASN A 402 21.68 -29.19 -20.89
CA ASN A 402 22.13 -29.21 -22.28
C ASN A 402 20.98 -29.30 -23.31
N ASN A 403 19.93 -28.47 -23.20
CA ASN A 403 18.79 -28.49 -24.13
C ASN A 403 18.70 -27.24 -25.02
N PRO A 404 19.51 -27.13 -26.10
CA PRO A 404 19.58 -25.93 -26.93
C PRO A 404 18.25 -25.57 -27.60
N LYS A 405 17.42 -26.57 -27.95
CA LYS A 405 16.08 -26.36 -28.53
C LYS A 405 15.15 -25.63 -27.56
N LYS A 406 15.12 -26.03 -26.28
CA LYS A 406 14.26 -25.38 -25.28
C LYS A 406 14.79 -24.00 -24.88
N ILE A 407 16.11 -23.83 -24.82
CA ILE A 407 16.78 -22.54 -24.60
C ILE A 407 16.36 -21.53 -25.68
N CYS A 408 16.51 -21.89 -26.95
CA CYS A 408 16.11 -21.05 -28.08
C CYS A 408 14.61 -20.69 -28.04
N LYS A 409 13.71 -21.63 -27.70
CA LYS A 409 12.27 -21.33 -27.52
C LYS A 409 11.97 -20.37 -26.37
N ILE A 410 12.73 -20.44 -25.28
CA ILE A 410 12.57 -19.50 -24.16
C ILE A 410 13.08 -18.12 -24.58
N LEU A 411 14.20 -18.04 -25.31
CA LEU A 411 14.73 -16.78 -25.85
C LEU A 411 13.78 -16.11 -26.83
N GLU A 412 13.09 -16.85 -27.70
CA GLU A 412 12.04 -16.29 -28.57
C GLU A 412 10.93 -15.61 -27.76
N LYS A 413 10.45 -16.27 -26.69
CA LYS A 413 9.43 -15.71 -25.79
C LYS A 413 9.95 -14.50 -25.00
N SER A 414 11.17 -14.57 -24.50
CA SER A 414 11.81 -13.46 -23.76
C SER A 414 12.07 -12.26 -24.68
N HIS A 415 12.48 -12.50 -25.92
CA HIS A 415 12.70 -11.45 -26.93
C HIS A 415 11.41 -10.68 -27.22
N MET A 416 10.30 -11.39 -27.45
CA MET A 416 8.98 -10.78 -27.65
C MET A 416 8.48 -9.97 -26.45
N ALA A 417 8.96 -10.26 -25.23
CA ALA A 417 8.55 -9.58 -24.01
C ALA A 417 9.38 -8.32 -23.68
N ILE A 418 10.56 -8.15 -24.31
CA ILE A 418 11.53 -7.10 -23.94
C ILE A 418 11.77 -6.13 -25.09
N ILE A 419 11.82 -6.63 -26.32
CA ILE A 419 12.14 -5.85 -27.51
C ILE A 419 10.86 -5.21 -28.00
N ARG A 420 10.79 -3.88 -27.92
CA ARG A 420 9.66 -3.08 -28.40
C ARG A 420 9.73 -2.94 -29.93
N PRO A 421 8.60 -2.72 -30.62
CA PRO A 421 8.64 -2.25 -32.00
C PRO A 421 9.54 -1.01 -32.12
N GLY A 422 10.47 -0.98 -33.07
CA GLY A 422 11.48 0.08 -33.23
C GLY A 422 12.82 -0.15 -32.52
N ASP A 423 12.90 -1.05 -31.53
CA ASP A 423 14.18 -1.37 -30.88
C ASP A 423 15.15 -2.00 -31.90
N LYS A 424 16.33 -1.39 -32.05
CA LYS A 424 17.37 -1.90 -32.95
C LYS A 424 17.77 -3.32 -32.54
N ILE A 425 17.55 -4.31 -33.42
CA ILE A 425 18.02 -5.67 -33.15
C ILE A 425 19.55 -5.68 -33.29
N ASP A 426 20.25 -5.48 -32.19
CA ASP A 426 21.70 -5.46 -32.12
C ASP A 426 22.23 -6.29 -30.94
N HIS A 427 23.55 -6.29 -30.79
CA HIS A 427 24.22 -7.10 -29.77
C HIS A 427 23.87 -6.65 -28.34
N GLY A 428 23.68 -5.35 -28.11
CA GLY A 428 23.28 -4.80 -26.82
C GLY A 428 21.87 -5.20 -26.41
N ASN A 429 20.91 -5.14 -27.33
CA ASN A 429 19.55 -5.62 -27.08
C ASN A 429 19.49 -7.14 -26.89
N LEU A 430 20.34 -7.90 -27.59
CA LEU A 430 20.48 -9.34 -27.35
C LEU A 430 21.02 -9.62 -25.93
N LYS A 431 21.98 -8.85 -25.42
CA LYS A 431 22.45 -8.95 -24.01
C LYS A 431 21.31 -8.74 -23.01
N ARG A 432 20.46 -7.72 -23.23
CA ARG A 432 19.27 -7.46 -22.39
C ARG A 432 18.29 -8.65 -22.38
N VAL A 433 18.09 -9.31 -23.53
CA VAL A 433 17.26 -10.52 -23.61
C VAL A 433 17.87 -11.67 -22.81
N ILE A 434 19.20 -11.84 -22.85
CA ILE A 434 19.92 -12.84 -22.04
C ILE A 434 19.80 -12.53 -20.54
N GLU A 435 19.98 -11.28 -20.13
CA GLU A 435 19.82 -10.87 -18.73
C GLU A 435 18.42 -11.20 -18.17
N PHE A 436 17.38 -10.90 -18.94
CA PHE A 436 16.01 -11.22 -18.56
C PHE A 436 15.77 -12.73 -18.52
N ALA A 437 16.25 -13.46 -19.54
CA ALA A 437 16.12 -14.92 -19.59
C ALA A 437 16.91 -15.61 -18.46
N TYR A 438 18.00 -15.03 -17.96
CA TYR A 438 18.81 -15.61 -16.88
C TYR A 438 18.72 -14.86 -15.54
N PHE A 439 17.73 -13.99 -15.35
CA PHE A 439 17.54 -13.20 -14.13
C PHE A 439 17.64 -14.01 -12.81
N ASN A 440 17.06 -15.21 -12.76
CA ASN A 440 17.10 -16.11 -11.59
C ASN A 440 18.45 -16.83 -11.40
N ALA A 441 19.31 -16.89 -12.42
CA ALA A 441 20.63 -17.51 -12.29
C ALA A 441 21.51 -16.81 -11.24
N ARG A 442 21.31 -15.50 -11.01
CA ARG A 442 22.01 -14.71 -9.97
C ARG A 442 21.80 -15.24 -8.54
N ILE A 443 20.85 -16.15 -8.32
CA ILE A 443 20.65 -16.84 -7.04
C ILE A 443 21.82 -17.79 -6.78
N HIS A 444 22.17 -18.64 -7.76
CA HIS A 444 23.22 -19.66 -7.63
C HIS A 444 24.55 -19.25 -8.24
N TYR A 445 24.55 -18.23 -9.09
CA TYR A 445 25.72 -17.75 -9.84
C TYR A 445 26.00 -16.29 -9.55
N ILE A 446 27.26 -15.91 -9.66
CA ILE A 446 27.71 -14.54 -9.88
C ILE A 446 27.79 -14.38 -11.40
N VAL A 447 26.88 -13.60 -11.97
CA VAL A 447 26.75 -13.39 -13.42
C VAL A 447 27.45 -12.10 -13.78
N ASN A 448 28.57 -12.20 -14.50
CA ASN A 448 29.36 -11.07 -14.95
C ASN A 448 29.24 -10.91 -16.47
N GLU A 449 29.08 -9.65 -16.89
CA GLU A 449 29.03 -9.22 -18.28
C GLU A 449 30.40 -8.69 -18.71
N GLU A 450 30.74 -8.85 -20.00
CA GLU A 450 31.95 -8.26 -20.60
C GLU A 450 33.23 -8.59 -19.82
N VAL A 451 33.38 -9.86 -19.44
CA VAL A 451 34.49 -10.29 -18.60
C VAL A 451 35.77 -10.40 -19.42
N SER A 452 36.81 -9.67 -19.01
CA SER A 452 38.16 -9.80 -19.58
C SER A 452 38.83 -11.06 -19.05
N GLU A 453 38.78 -12.15 -19.82
CA GLU A 453 39.38 -13.45 -19.47
C GLU A 453 40.15 -14.04 -20.66
N GLY A 454 41.20 -14.80 -20.38
CA GLY A 454 42.03 -15.40 -21.43
C GLY A 454 42.66 -14.35 -22.36
N LYS A 455 42.30 -14.35 -23.65
CA LYS A 455 42.82 -13.43 -24.69
C LYS A 455 41.76 -12.48 -25.26
N GLY A 456 40.64 -12.26 -24.56
CA GLY A 456 39.55 -11.41 -25.04
C GLY A 456 38.53 -11.05 -23.97
N ILE A 457 37.37 -10.57 -24.42
CA ILE A 457 36.24 -10.17 -23.59
C ILE A 457 35.07 -11.10 -23.93
N SER A 458 34.63 -11.91 -22.98
CA SER A 458 33.45 -12.77 -23.13
C SER A 458 32.18 -11.99 -22.87
N ASP A 459 31.08 -12.33 -23.55
CA ASP A 459 29.80 -11.66 -23.30
C ASP A 459 29.26 -11.91 -21.89
N PHE A 460 29.20 -13.17 -21.45
CA PHE A 460 28.86 -13.50 -20.07
C PHE A 460 29.67 -14.67 -19.53
N ILE A 461 30.04 -14.59 -18.24
CA ILE A 461 30.50 -15.73 -17.45
C ILE A 461 29.68 -15.82 -16.17
N PHE A 462 29.15 -17.01 -15.92
CA PHE A 462 28.36 -17.35 -14.76
C PHE A 462 29.24 -18.19 -13.84
N TYR A 463 29.77 -17.55 -12.82
CA TYR A 463 30.58 -18.19 -11.79
C TYR A 463 29.67 -18.78 -10.71
N PRO A 464 29.63 -20.10 -10.50
CA PRO A 464 28.78 -20.68 -9.49
C PRO A 464 29.26 -20.28 -8.09
N LYS A 465 28.35 -19.89 -7.21
CA LYS A 465 28.67 -19.57 -5.81
C LYS A 465 29.19 -20.79 -5.07
N ASN A 466 28.66 -21.98 -5.40
CA ASN A 466 29.26 -23.25 -5.01
C ASN A 466 30.24 -23.70 -6.10
N LYS A 467 31.55 -23.62 -5.83
CA LYS A 467 32.61 -23.89 -6.79
C LYS A 467 32.64 -25.33 -7.37
N ARG A 468 31.85 -26.26 -6.81
CA ARG A 468 31.67 -27.63 -7.34
C ARG A 468 30.61 -27.72 -8.45
N GLN A 469 29.78 -26.70 -8.62
CA GLN A 469 28.76 -26.66 -9.68
C GLN A 469 29.37 -26.24 -11.02
N LYS A 470 28.61 -26.44 -12.12
CA LYS A 470 29.09 -26.16 -13.47
C LYS A 470 29.35 -24.65 -13.66
N VAL A 471 30.40 -24.25 -14.36
CA VAL A 471 30.61 -22.87 -14.82
C VAL A 471 29.92 -22.70 -16.18
N ILE A 472 29.23 -21.57 -16.42
CA ILE A 472 28.59 -21.31 -17.73
C ILE A 472 29.27 -20.12 -18.39
N ILE A 473 29.73 -20.29 -19.63
CA ILE A 473 30.32 -19.25 -20.46
C ILE A 473 29.42 -19.06 -21.66
N ILE A 474 28.91 -17.85 -21.86
CA ILE A 474 27.98 -17.53 -22.96
C ILE A 474 28.64 -16.53 -23.91
N GLU A 475 28.58 -16.82 -25.21
CA GLU A 475 29.01 -15.91 -26.28
C GLU A 475 27.86 -15.70 -27.26
N LEU A 476 27.66 -14.45 -27.68
CA LEU A 476 26.52 -14.02 -28.47
C LEU A 476 26.94 -13.60 -29.89
N LYS A 477 26.12 -13.95 -30.86
CA LYS A 477 26.24 -13.52 -32.26
C LYS A 477 24.93 -12.96 -32.78
N VAL A 478 25.06 -12.01 -33.70
CA VAL A 478 23.94 -11.42 -34.42
C VAL A 478 24.23 -11.57 -35.91
N ASN A 479 23.36 -12.25 -36.65
CA ASN A 479 23.55 -12.64 -38.06
C ASN A 479 24.80 -13.49 -38.34
N GLY A 480 25.35 -14.17 -37.34
CA GLY A 480 26.42 -15.17 -37.52
C GLY A 480 25.86 -16.58 -37.35
N SER A 481 26.56 -17.41 -36.57
CA SER A 481 26.10 -18.73 -36.14
C SER A 481 26.45 -19.03 -34.68
N ALA A 482 25.71 -19.95 -34.06
CA ALA A 482 26.02 -20.44 -32.71
C ALA A 482 27.38 -21.15 -32.67
N LYS A 483 27.75 -21.84 -33.75
CA LYS A 483 29.07 -22.47 -33.92
C LYS A 483 30.22 -21.46 -33.93
N GLU A 484 30.05 -20.30 -34.57
CA GLU A 484 31.04 -19.22 -34.54
C GLU A 484 31.23 -18.65 -33.13
N ALA A 485 30.15 -18.54 -32.34
CA ALA A 485 30.22 -18.11 -30.95
C ALA A 485 31.06 -19.09 -30.11
N ILE A 486 30.80 -20.40 -30.22
CA ILE A 486 31.61 -21.44 -29.54
C ILE A 486 33.08 -21.39 -30.00
N LYS A 487 33.32 -21.25 -31.30
CA LYS A 487 34.68 -21.14 -31.85
C LYS A 487 35.44 -19.95 -31.24
N GLN A 488 34.76 -18.82 -31.02
CA GLN A 488 35.36 -17.67 -30.37
C GLN A 488 35.74 -17.97 -28.91
N ILE A 489 34.87 -18.64 -28.15
CA ILE A 489 35.18 -19.03 -26.77
C ILE A 489 36.49 -19.84 -26.70
N HIS A 490 36.69 -20.80 -27.59
CA HIS A 490 37.93 -21.58 -27.67
C HIS A 490 39.15 -20.76 -28.10
N GLN A 491 39.00 -19.91 -29.12
CA GLN A 491 40.11 -19.05 -29.59
C GLN A 491 40.58 -18.09 -28.51
N LYS A 492 39.65 -17.54 -27.73
CA LYS A 492 39.92 -16.58 -26.67
C LYS A 492 40.24 -17.25 -25.32
N LYS A 493 39.97 -18.55 -25.17
CA LYS A 493 40.32 -19.36 -24.00
C LYS A 493 39.77 -18.80 -22.68
N TYR A 494 38.49 -18.41 -22.66
CA TYR A 494 37.84 -17.79 -21.49
C TYR A 494 37.83 -18.68 -20.23
N TYR A 495 38.06 -19.99 -20.36
CA TYR A 495 38.06 -20.96 -19.27
C TYR A 495 39.44 -21.20 -18.60
N ASN A 496 40.52 -20.60 -19.10
CA ASN A 496 41.90 -20.99 -18.74
C ASN A 496 42.27 -20.82 -17.25
N ASP A 497 41.68 -19.87 -16.53
CA ASP A 497 42.06 -19.55 -15.13
C ASP A 497 41.05 -20.09 -14.08
N LEU A 498 40.00 -20.79 -14.52
CA LEU A 498 38.92 -21.25 -13.64
C LEU A 498 39.42 -22.21 -12.54
N LYS A 499 40.35 -23.11 -12.90
CA LYS A 499 40.91 -24.09 -11.96
C LYS A 499 41.72 -23.44 -10.85
N ASN A 500 42.55 -22.45 -11.18
CA ASN A 500 43.35 -21.70 -10.20
C ASN A 500 42.46 -20.87 -9.26
N ARG A 501 41.30 -20.40 -9.75
CA ARG A 501 40.28 -19.73 -8.95
C ARG A 501 39.44 -20.69 -8.10
N GLY A 502 39.72 -21.99 -8.16
CA GLY A 502 39.13 -23.04 -7.33
C GLY A 502 37.82 -23.59 -7.84
N TYR A 503 37.44 -23.36 -9.10
CA TYR A 503 36.27 -23.99 -9.71
C TYR A 503 36.61 -25.42 -10.13
N THR A 504 35.86 -26.39 -9.61
CA THR A 504 36.11 -27.83 -9.82
C THR A 504 34.97 -28.55 -10.53
N GLY A 505 33.85 -27.87 -10.81
CA GLY A 505 32.75 -28.41 -11.60
C GLY A 505 33.00 -28.34 -13.11
N ASN A 506 32.13 -28.99 -13.89
CA ASN A 506 32.19 -28.99 -15.35
C ASN A 506 32.05 -27.58 -15.94
N ILE A 507 32.47 -27.39 -17.18
CA ILE A 507 32.40 -26.11 -17.89
C ILE A 507 31.42 -26.28 -19.06
N LEU A 508 30.40 -25.42 -19.08
CA LEU A 508 29.40 -25.32 -20.14
C LEU A 508 29.72 -24.11 -21.02
N LEU A 509 29.96 -24.37 -22.31
CA LEU A 509 30.14 -23.34 -23.33
C LEU A 509 28.82 -23.22 -24.09
N VAL A 510 28.27 -22.01 -24.16
CA VAL A 510 26.97 -21.75 -24.77
C VAL A 510 27.11 -20.68 -25.84
N GLY A 511 26.96 -21.07 -27.10
CA GLY A 511 26.91 -20.16 -28.23
C GLY A 511 25.46 -19.84 -28.59
N ILE A 512 25.09 -18.56 -28.64
CA ILE A 512 23.74 -18.13 -28.99
C ILE A 512 23.83 -17.17 -30.16
N ASN A 513 23.03 -17.41 -31.20
CA ASN A 513 22.95 -16.53 -32.36
C ASN A 513 21.52 -16.14 -32.67
N LEU A 514 21.31 -14.83 -32.89
CA LEU A 514 20.05 -14.26 -33.36
C LEU A 514 20.16 -13.89 -34.84
N ASN A 515 19.31 -14.50 -35.67
CA ASN A 515 19.15 -14.11 -37.07
C ASN A 515 18.12 -12.97 -37.18
N LYS A 516 18.55 -11.77 -37.58
CA LYS A 516 17.67 -10.59 -37.69
C LYS A 516 16.57 -10.78 -38.72
N LYS A 517 16.89 -11.39 -39.87
CA LYS A 517 15.95 -11.57 -40.99
C LYS A 517 14.83 -12.55 -40.64
N GLN A 518 15.18 -13.64 -39.97
CA GLN A 518 14.24 -14.69 -39.60
C GLN A 518 13.64 -14.51 -38.19
N LYS A 519 14.12 -13.52 -37.43
CA LYS A 519 13.81 -13.32 -35.99
C LYS A 519 13.88 -14.62 -35.20
N SER A 520 14.88 -15.45 -35.48
CA SER A 520 15.01 -16.80 -34.94
C SER A 520 16.35 -17.00 -34.22
N TYR A 521 16.33 -17.84 -33.19
CA TYR A 521 17.51 -18.17 -32.41
C TYR A 521 18.10 -19.51 -32.85
N SER A 522 19.42 -19.58 -32.86
CA SER A 522 20.20 -20.83 -32.93
C SER A 522 21.10 -20.91 -31.70
N CYS A 523 21.22 -22.10 -31.13
CA CYS A 523 21.89 -22.32 -29.85
C CYS A 523 22.80 -23.55 -29.98
N LYS A 524 24.05 -23.46 -29.55
CA LYS A 524 24.98 -24.60 -29.46
C LYS A 524 25.55 -24.68 -28.04
N ILE A 525 25.62 -25.89 -27.51
CA ILE A 525 26.21 -26.16 -26.19
C ILE A 525 27.31 -27.20 -26.31
N GLU A 526 28.43 -26.94 -25.67
CA GLU A 526 29.48 -27.92 -25.41
C GLU A 526 29.72 -28.04 -23.90
N GLU A 527 29.92 -29.25 -23.41
CA GLU A 527 30.23 -29.52 -22.00
C GLU A 527 31.61 -30.17 -21.89
N TYR A 528 32.41 -29.67 -20.97
CA TYR A 528 33.75 -30.16 -20.66
C TYR A 528 33.86 -30.47 -19.17
N ASP A 529 34.67 -31.45 -18.80
CA ASP A 529 35.05 -31.66 -17.40
C ASP A 529 36.07 -30.59 -16.94
N ASN A 530 36.47 -30.67 -15.67
CA ASN A 530 37.44 -29.75 -15.07
C ASN A 530 38.90 -29.95 -15.53
N GLU A 531 39.15 -30.96 -16.38
CA GLU A 531 40.41 -31.21 -17.07
C GLU A 531 40.35 -30.82 -18.56
N LEU A 532 39.26 -30.18 -18.99
CA LEU A 532 38.98 -29.81 -20.39
C LEU A 532 38.85 -31.01 -21.33
N LYS A 533 38.48 -32.18 -20.82
CA LYS A 533 38.03 -33.29 -21.66
C LYS A 533 36.59 -33.06 -22.06
N ILE A 534 36.31 -33.26 -23.34
CA ILE A 534 34.99 -33.04 -23.91
C ILE A 534 34.02 -34.13 -23.42
N LEU A 535 32.89 -33.70 -22.88
CA LEU A 535 31.79 -34.57 -22.47
C LEU A 535 30.66 -34.53 -23.51
N ILE A 536 30.41 -33.36 -24.11
CA ILE A 536 29.38 -33.14 -25.14
C ILE A 536 29.93 -32.13 -26.17
N SER A 537 29.95 -32.50 -27.46
CA SER A 537 30.54 -31.70 -28.55
C SER A 537 29.57 -31.24 -29.65
N ASP A 538 28.52 -32.03 -29.92
CA ASP A 538 27.60 -31.85 -31.04
C ASP A 538 26.14 -31.71 -30.57
N ASN A 539 25.89 -30.65 -29.79
CA ASN A 539 24.55 -30.32 -29.33
C ASN A 539 24.15 -28.92 -29.80
N GLU A 540 23.70 -28.84 -31.05
CA GLU A 540 23.30 -27.61 -31.73
C GLU A 540 21.82 -27.67 -32.14
N TYR A 541 21.13 -26.54 -32.00
CA TYR A 541 19.78 -26.34 -32.52
C TYR A 541 19.80 -25.25 -33.59
N LEU A 542 19.32 -25.61 -34.78
CA LEU A 542 19.06 -24.71 -35.89
C LEU A 542 17.53 -24.64 -36.12
N PRO A 543 16.95 -23.44 -36.30
CA PRO A 543 15.54 -23.30 -36.63
C PRO A 543 15.28 -23.77 -38.08
N ASN A 544 14.45 -24.78 -38.28
CA ASN A 544 14.09 -25.29 -39.62
C ASN A 544 13.29 -24.25 -40.42
N SER A 545 13.62 -24.09 -41.71
CA SER A 545 12.86 -23.33 -42.71
C SER A 545 11.56 -24.00 -43.17
N GLU A 546 11.09 -25.01 -42.43
CA GLU A 546 9.86 -25.75 -42.68
C GLU A 546 9.05 -25.79 -41.39
N ASN A 547 8.13 -24.83 -41.24
CA ASN A 547 6.86 -24.92 -40.52
C ASN A 547 6.18 -23.54 -40.44
N LYS A 548 5.73 -23.04 -41.61
CA LYS A 548 4.68 -21.99 -41.68
C LYS A 548 3.29 -22.56 -42.00
N LYS A 549 3.09 -23.87 -41.83
CA LYS A 549 1.80 -24.56 -42.02
C LYS A 549 1.53 -25.56 -40.89
N GLN A 550 1.36 -25.07 -39.66
CA GLN A 550 0.57 -25.73 -38.61
C GLN A 550 0.63 -24.84 -37.37
N LEU A 551 -0.37 -23.97 -37.24
CA LEU A 551 -0.96 -23.42 -36.00
C LEU A 551 -1.93 -22.29 -36.41
N ILE A 552 -2.83 -22.59 -37.35
CA ILE A 552 -4.14 -21.92 -37.49
C ILE A 552 -5.13 -23.04 -37.85
N SER A 553 -5.66 -23.65 -36.81
CA SER A 553 -7.03 -24.15 -36.70
C SER A 553 -7.41 -23.62 -35.31
N ASP A 554 -8.30 -22.64 -35.16
CA ASP A 554 -9.66 -22.62 -35.66
C ASP A 554 -10.19 -21.19 -35.90
N ASN A 555 -11.23 -21.15 -36.72
CA ASN A 555 -12.25 -20.11 -36.94
C ASN A 555 -12.06 -19.12 -38.11
N GLU A 556 -12.72 -19.53 -39.19
CA GLU A 556 -13.34 -18.80 -40.30
C GLU A 556 -13.73 -17.34 -40.04
N TYR A 557 -13.30 -16.43 -40.92
CA TYR A 557 -14.17 -15.80 -41.93
C TYR A 557 -13.33 -14.91 -42.86
N SER A 558 -13.56 -15.02 -44.17
CA SER A 558 -13.10 -14.08 -45.20
C SER A 558 -14.33 -13.39 -45.79
N PRO A 559 -14.21 -12.16 -46.35
CA PRO A 559 -14.11 -12.10 -47.80
C PRO A 559 -13.20 -10.99 -48.38
N ASN A 560 -12.41 -11.39 -49.37
CA ASN A 560 -12.08 -10.74 -50.65
C ASN A 560 -12.16 -9.20 -50.81
N SER A 561 -11.06 -8.59 -51.28
CA SER A 561 -10.96 -8.10 -52.67
C SER A 561 -9.49 -7.82 -53.09
N LYS A 562 -9.22 -7.92 -54.40
CA LYS A 562 -7.91 -7.75 -55.06
C LYS A 562 -7.83 -6.37 -55.74
N ASN A 563 -6.70 -5.64 -55.65
CA ASN A 563 -5.88 -5.23 -56.81
C ASN A 563 -4.70 -4.25 -56.50
N LYS A 564 -3.48 -4.72 -56.85
CA LYS A 564 -2.35 -4.09 -57.58
C LYS A 564 -1.79 -2.67 -57.27
N ARG A 565 -0.49 -2.68 -56.90
CA ARG A 565 0.71 -1.91 -57.38
C ARG A 565 0.71 -0.38 -57.14
N LYS A 566 1.77 0.34 -56.76
CA LYS A 566 3.25 0.16 -56.73
C LYS A 566 3.82 1.41 -56.00
N THR A 567 4.95 1.27 -55.28
CA THR A 567 6.00 2.28 -54.96
C THR A 567 5.53 3.55 -54.21
N ASP A 568 5.91 3.80 -52.95
CA ASP A 568 7.22 4.34 -52.54
C ASP A 568 7.48 4.20 -51.02
N GLN A 569 8.77 4.02 -50.67
CA GLN A 569 9.45 4.13 -49.36
C GLN A 569 8.60 4.23 -48.06
N GLU A 570 8.42 3.12 -47.33
CA GLU A 570 7.84 3.11 -45.98
C GLU A 570 8.95 3.09 -44.90
N SER A 571 8.93 4.08 -44.00
CA SER A 571 9.73 4.14 -42.78
C SER A 571 9.07 3.35 -41.65
N ASP A 572 9.82 2.43 -41.03
CA ASP A 572 9.35 1.41 -40.06
C ASP A 572 8.97 1.92 -38.64
N ALA A 573 8.60 3.19 -38.48
CA ALA A 573 8.11 3.72 -37.20
C ALA A 573 7.05 4.79 -37.47
N ASP A 574 5.79 4.39 -37.37
CA ASP A 574 4.68 5.31 -37.54
C ASP A 574 3.77 5.16 -36.33
N ASP A 575 3.69 6.20 -35.49
CA ASP A 575 2.71 6.27 -34.40
C ASP A 575 1.28 6.04 -34.92
N CYS A 576 1.03 6.24 -36.22
CA CYS A 576 -0.20 5.85 -36.88
C CYS A 576 -0.46 4.35 -36.92
N LEU A 577 0.55 3.51 -37.16
CA LEU A 577 0.39 2.04 -37.12
C LEU A 577 0.13 1.56 -35.68
N PHE A 578 0.70 2.24 -34.69
CA PHE A 578 0.41 2.00 -33.28
C PHE A 578 -1.01 2.47 -32.91
N PHE A 579 -1.41 3.66 -33.37
CA PHE A 579 -2.73 4.24 -33.13
C PHE A 579 -3.86 3.40 -33.77
N GLU A 580 -3.64 2.83 -34.96
CA GLU A 580 -4.55 1.87 -35.58
C GLU A 580 -4.76 0.60 -34.72
N ASN A 581 -3.72 0.14 -34.03
CA ASN A 581 -3.82 -0.97 -33.07
C ASN A 581 -4.54 -0.57 -31.78
N VAL A 582 -4.38 0.69 -31.33
CA VAL A 582 -5.13 1.27 -30.20
C VAL A 582 -6.62 1.41 -30.55
N ILE A 583 -6.97 1.84 -31.76
CA ILE A 583 -8.36 1.83 -32.27
C ILE A 583 -8.96 0.42 -32.23
N ASN A 584 -8.23 -0.60 -32.67
CA ASN A 584 -8.71 -1.98 -32.61
C ASN A 584 -8.93 -2.49 -31.17
N THR A 585 -8.23 -1.92 -30.20
CA THR A 585 -8.39 -2.20 -28.76
C THR A 585 -9.63 -1.50 -28.19
N PHE A 586 -9.95 -0.29 -28.66
CA PHE A 586 -11.21 0.40 -28.34
C PHE A 586 -12.45 -0.39 -28.79
N VAL A 587 -12.39 -1.03 -29.96
CA VAL A 587 -13.51 -1.82 -30.53
C VAL A 587 -13.83 -3.07 -29.69
N ARG A 588 -12.84 -3.70 -29.06
CA ARG A 588 -13.03 -4.94 -28.28
C ARG A 588 -13.69 -4.73 -26.91
N ASN A 589 -13.66 -3.51 -26.37
CA ASN A 589 -14.16 -3.19 -25.04
C ASN A 589 -15.59 -2.61 -25.00
N GLY A 590 -16.33 -2.70 -26.11
CA GLY A 590 -17.79 -2.66 -26.09
C GLY A 590 -18.48 -1.29 -26.23
N ASN A 591 -17.97 -0.39 -27.09
CA ASN A 591 -18.76 0.50 -27.98
C ASN A 591 -17.88 1.59 -28.59
N ILE A 592 -17.21 1.32 -29.71
CA ILE A 592 -16.85 2.37 -30.69
C ILE A 592 -16.93 1.77 -32.10
N ASN A 593 -18.15 1.51 -32.57
CA ASN A 593 -18.34 1.33 -34.01
C ASN A 593 -18.22 2.68 -34.74
N LEU A 594 -18.49 3.80 -34.08
CA LEU A 594 -18.55 5.14 -34.71
C LEU A 594 -17.18 5.74 -35.09
N VAL A 595 -16.17 5.77 -34.20
CA VAL A 595 -14.84 6.34 -34.55
C VAL A 595 -14.17 5.50 -35.63
N LYS A 596 -14.27 4.17 -35.56
CA LYS A 596 -13.75 3.29 -36.61
C LYS A 596 -14.52 3.47 -37.92
N GLU A 597 -15.85 3.56 -37.89
CA GLU A 597 -16.65 3.87 -39.07
C GLU A 597 -16.39 5.26 -39.65
N GLU A 598 -16.14 6.29 -38.83
CA GLU A 598 -15.76 7.64 -39.31
C GLU A 598 -14.36 7.65 -39.92
N PHE A 599 -13.41 6.94 -39.29
CA PHE A 599 -12.07 6.73 -39.81
C PHE A 599 -12.09 5.99 -41.15
N ASP A 600 -12.87 4.91 -41.24
CA ASP A 600 -13.06 4.11 -42.46
C ASP A 600 -13.84 4.89 -43.55
N LYS A 601 -14.71 5.85 -43.18
CA LYS A 601 -15.50 6.69 -44.13
C LYS A 601 -14.69 7.84 -44.74
N GLN A 602 -13.63 8.32 -44.08
CA GLN A 602 -12.87 9.49 -44.56
C GLN A 602 -11.81 9.15 -45.64
N ASN A 603 -11.58 7.87 -45.97
CA ASN A 603 -10.57 7.43 -46.96
C ASN A 603 -9.20 8.10 -46.76
N VAL A 604 -8.76 8.23 -45.50
CA VAL A 604 -7.46 8.81 -45.14
C VAL A 604 -6.35 7.78 -45.27
N ASN A 605 -5.19 8.17 -45.81
CA ASN A 605 -4.05 7.28 -46.04
C ASN A 605 -3.09 7.22 -44.84
N SER A 606 -3.25 8.13 -43.87
CA SER A 606 -2.47 8.21 -42.64
C SER A 606 -3.33 8.74 -41.49
N CYS A 607 -3.04 8.32 -40.25
CA CYS A 607 -3.75 8.83 -39.07
C CYS A 607 -3.58 10.35 -38.85
N CYS A 608 -2.50 10.94 -39.37
CA CYS A 608 -2.24 12.37 -39.28
C CYS A 608 -3.15 13.21 -40.19
N GLU A 609 -3.82 12.56 -41.15
CA GLU A 609 -4.79 13.20 -42.05
C GLU A 609 -6.20 13.23 -41.43
N TYR A 610 -6.41 12.55 -40.29
CA TYR A 610 -7.71 12.50 -39.64
C TYR A 610 -8.09 13.85 -39.04
N GLU A 611 -9.34 14.26 -39.27
CA GLU A 611 -9.85 15.50 -38.72
C GLU A 611 -9.87 15.46 -37.18
N GLY A 612 -9.08 16.34 -36.56
CA GLY A 612 -8.93 16.41 -35.10
C GLY A 612 -7.64 15.80 -34.56
N PHE A 613 -6.82 15.16 -35.40
CA PHE A 613 -5.49 14.70 -35.04
C PHE A 613 -4.42 15.65 -35.58
N SER A 614 -3.25 15.65 -34.95
CA SER A 614 -2.09 16.39 -35.46
C SER A 614 -0.82 15.64 -35.14
N CYS A 615 0.10 15.62 -36.09
CA CYS A 615 1.39 14.99 -35.94
C CYS A 615 2.53 15.99 -36.10
N GLU A 616 3.64 15.75 -35.42
CA GLU A 616 4.89 16.48 -35.61
C GLU A 616 6.01 15.51 -35.99
N ILE A 617 6.95 15.99 -36.80
CA ILE A 617 8.15 15.21 -37.14
C ILE A 617 9.18 15.44 -36.04
N ILE A 618 9.46 14.40 -35.26
CA ILE A 618 10.48 14.41 -34.21
C ILE A 618 11.47 13.30 -34.54
N ASN A 619 12.77 13.61 -34.58
CA ASN A 619 13.81 12.64 -34.94
C ASN A 619 13.60 11.92 -36.30
N ASN A 620 13.04 12.63 -37.29
CA ASN A 620 12.66 12.09 -38.62
C ASN A 620 11.52 11.06 -38.61
N GLU A 621 10.74 10.98 -37.53
CA GLU A 621 9.57 10.11 -37.41
C GLU A 621 8.31 10.94 -37.12
N PHE A 622 7.15 10.49 -37.60
CA PHE A 622 5.87 11.16 -37.35
C PHE A 622 5.32 10.73 -35.99
N HIS A 623 5.03 11.71 -35.15
CA HIS A 623 4.47 11.48 -33.83
C HIS A 623 3.17 12.19 -33.61
N LEU A 624 2.19 11.50 -33.02
CA LEU A 624 0.89 12.08 -32.71
C LEU A 624 1.01 13.02 -31.50
N THR A 625 0.79 14.30 -31.73
CA THR A 625 0.94 15.35 -30.70
C THR A 625 -0.40 15.86 -30.19
N LYS A 626 -1.45 15.76 -31.01
CA LYS A 626 -2.80 16.20 -30.64
C LYS A 626 -3.85 15.20 -31.05
N ILE A 627 -4.81 14.97 -30.15
CA ILE A 627 -5.96 14.12 -30.37
C ILE A 627 -7.22 14.86 -29.95
N LYS A 628 -8.23 14.84 -30.81
CA LYS A 628 -9.58 15.31 -30.51
C LYS A 628 -10.59 14.21 -30.77
N PHE A 629 -11.28 13.79 -29.73
CA PHE A 629 -12.42 12.90 -29.81
C PHE A 629 -13.71 13.73 -29.72
N ASN A 630 -14.54 13.63 -30.75
CA ASN A 630 -15.88 14.21 -30.76
C ASN A 630 -16.91 13.07 -30.67
N ASN A 631 -17.99 13.31 -29.92
CA ASN A 631 -19.21 12.50 -29.97
C ASN A 631 -18.98 11.00 -29.66
N LEU A 632 -18.25 10.75 -28.56
CA LEU A 632 -18.05 9.41 -28.01
C LEU A 632 -19.34 8.89 -27.35
N HIS A 633 -20.33 8.53 -28.18
CA HIS A 633 -21.60 7.96 -27.71
C HIS A 633 -21.34 6.66 -26.92
N TYR A 634 -21.81 6.63 -25.66
CA TYR A 634 -21.66 5.54 -24.70
C TYR A 634 -20.20 5.19 -24.30
N GLU A 635 -19.80 5.67 -23.11
CA GLU A 635 -18.77 5.06 -22.24
C GLU A 635 -17.31 4.91 -22.74
N ALA A 636 -16.91 5.56 -23.84
CA ALA A 636 -15.64 5.27 -24.51
C ALA A 636 -14.34 5.87 -23.89
N PHE A 637 -14.42 6.90 -23.03
CA PHE A 637 -13.22 7.48 -22.39
C PHE A 637 -13.07 6.99 -20.93
N LYS A 638 -12.59 5.76 -20.77
CA LYS A 638 -12.36 5.08 -19.48
C LYS A 638 -10.87 4.85 -19.20
N GLU A 639 -10.55 4.25 -18.07
CA GLU A 639 -9.17 4.05 -17.63
C GLU A 639 -8.32 3.25 -18.64
N ALA A 640 -8.90 2.25 -19.31
CA ALA A 640 -8.24 1.51 -20.36
C ALA A 640 -7.80 2.43 -21.52
N THR A 641 -8.63 3.42 -21.88
CA THR A 641 -8.32 4.38 -22.95
C THR A 641 -7.18 5.30 -22.57
N VAL A 642 -7.19 5.79 -21.35
CA VAL A 642 -6.09 6.59 -20.81
C VAL A 642 -4.79 5.79 -20.78
N THR A 643 -4.86 4.51 -20.41
CA THR A 643 -3.69 3.61 -20.38
C THR A 643 -3.07 3.47 -21.77
N GLU A 644 -3.89 3.25 -22.79
CA GLU A 644 -3.40 3.14 -24.17
C GLU A 644 -2.81 4.46 -24.70
N LEU A 645 -3.49 5.58 -24.42
CA LEU A 645 -3.01 6.92 -24.81
C LEU A 645 -1.71 7.31 -24.10
N SER A 646 -1.43 6.76 -22.92
CA SER A 646 -0.18 7.02 -22.19
C SER A 646 1.07 6.52 -22.93
N ASN A 647 0.91 5.61 -23.88
CA ASN A 647 2.02 5.16 -24.75
C ASN A 647 2.43 6.23 -25.76
N LEU A 648 1.58 7.22 -26.03
CA LEU A 648 1.85 8.33 -26.93
C LEU A 648 2.65 9.41 -26.18
N ILE A 649 3.95 9.18 -26.01
CA ILE A 649 4.81 10.02 -25.16
C ILE A 649 4.96 11.48 -25.62
N TYR A 650 4.62 11.77 -26.88
CA TYR A 650 4.63 13.12 -27.46
C TYR A 650 3.24 13.78 -27.49
N LEU A 651 2.20 13.08 -27.03
CA LEU A 651 0.85 13.60 -26.92
C LEU A 651 0.85 14.76 -25.90
N ASN A 652 0.70 15.97 -26.42
CA ASN A 652 0.72 17.19 -25.62
C ASN A 652 -0.65 17.89 -25.58
N SER A 653 -1.58 17.49 -26.44
CA SER A 653 -2.94 18.02 -26.46
C SER A 653 -3.96 16.90 -26.57
N LEU A 654 -4.92 16.87 -25.64
CA LEU A 654 -6.03 15.95 -25.68
C LEU A 654 -7.35 16.69 -25.47
N GLU A 655 -8.26 16.51 -26.42
CA GLU A 655 -9.64 17.00 -26.35
C GLU A 655 -10.61 15.84 -26.40
N VAL A 656 -11.53 15.77 -25.44
CA VAL A 656 -12.63 14.81 -25.42
C VAL A 656 -13.93 15.57 -25.22
N ILE A 657 -14.83 15.48 -26.18
CA ILE A 657 -16.08 16.24 -26.19
C ILE A 657 -17.27 15.27 -26.28
N ASP A 658 -18.30 15.53 -25.48
CA ASP A 658 -19.57 14.81 -25.44
C ASP A 658 -19.43 13.33 -25.01
N SER A 659 -18.69 13.11 -23.92
CA SER A 659 -18.57 11.79 -23.25
C SER A 659 -19.74 11.54 -22.29
N GLU A 660 -20.30 10.32 -22.24
CA GLU A 660 -21.41 9.95 -21.33
C GLU A 660 -20.95 9.30 -20.00
N GLY A 661 -19.63 9.05 -19.83
CA GLY A 661 -19.06 8.36 -18.66
C GLY A 661 -18.33 9.27 -17.65
N SER A 662 -18.09 8.73 -16.44
CA SER A 662 -17.35 9.40 -15.36
C SER A 662 -15.90 9.67 -15.74
N PHE A 663 -15.32 10.75 -15.19
CA PHE A 663 -13.92 11.10 -15.45
C PHE A 663 -12.95 9.98 -15.01
N PRO A 664 -11.98 9.57 -15.86
CA PRO A 664 -11.08 8.45 -15.57
C PRO A 664 -10.04 8.80 -14.49
N ARG A 665 -9.90 7.93 -13.48
CA ARG A 665 -9.02 8.20 -12.33
C ARG A 665 -7.53 8.10 -12.65
N ASN A 666 -7.14 7.33 -13.66
CA ASN A 666 -5.75 7.17 -14.07
C ASN A 666 -5.28 8.25 -15.06
N ILE A 667 -5.98 9.39 -15.18
CA ILE A 667 -5.55 10.52 -16.04
C ILE A 667 -4.08 10.93 -15.80
N ALA A 668 -3.58 10.66 -14.58
CA ALA A 668 -2.20 10.85 -14.15
C ALA A 668 -1.14 10.20 -15.05
N GLU A 669 -1.51 9.22 -15.88
CA GLU A 669 -0.60 8.53 -16.80
C GLU A 669 -0.21 9.41 -18.01
N LEU A 670 -1.03 10.41 -18.35
CA LEU A 670 -0.83 11.30 -19.50
C LEU A 670 0.10 12.49 -19.16
N VAL A 671 1.25 12.20 -18.56
CA VAL A 671 2.19 13.19 -17.99
C VAL A 671 2.77 14.20 -18.99
N SER A 672 2.69 13.91 -20.28
CA SER A 672 3.17 14.77 -21.37
C SER A 672 2.19 15.88 -21.75
N LEU A 673 0.94 15.84 -21.26
CA LEU A 673 -0.09 16.81 -21.62
C LEU A 673 0.26 18.23 -21.16
N LYS A 674 0.09 19.16 -22.10
CA LYS A 674 0.13 20.61 -21.89
C LYS A 674 -1.25 21.24 -22.06
N TYR A 675 -2.10 20.65 -22.88
CA TYR A 675 -3.48 21.09 -23.10
C TYR A 675 -4.43 19.92 -22.88
N PHE A 676 -5.39 20.10 -21.98
CA PHE A 676 -6.40 19.10 -21.72
C PHE A 676 -7.78 19.74 -21.68
N LYS A 677 -8.63 19.30 -22.61
CA LYS A 677 -10.05 19.66 -22.66
C LYS A 677 -10.90 18.41 -22.50
N TYR A 678 -11.81 18.43 -21.54
CA TYR A 678 -12.71 17.31 -21.30
C TYR A 678 -14.11 17.82 -21.01
N LYS A 679 -15.07 17.43 -21.84
CA LYS A 679 -16.49 17.74 -21.68
C LYS A 679 -17.30 16.45 -21.64
N ALA A 680 -18.02 16.24 -20.54
CA ALA A 680 -18.88 15.08 -20.33
C ALA A 680 -20.29 15.47 -19.86
N TYR A 681 -21.26 14.59 -20.14
CA TYR A 681 -22.64 14.71 -19.68
C TYR A 681 -22.82 14.30 -18.21
N LYS A 682 -21.93 13.43 -17.68
CA LYS A 682 -21.87 13.00 -16.28
C LYS A 682 -20.41 12.95 -15.83
N PHE A 683 -19.87 14.10 -15.43
CA PHE A 683 -18.46 14.19 -15.01
C PHE A 683 -18.22 13.55 -13.63
N GLY A 684 -19.09 13.84 -12.65
CA GLY A 684 -18.82 13.54 -11.24
C GLY A 684 -17.86 14.58 -10.65
N LYS A 685 -16.89 14.16 -9.84
CA LYS A 685 -15.91 15.08 -9.23
C LYS A 685 -14.62 15.21 -10.05
N ILE A 686 -13.93 16.33 -9.92
CA ILE A 686 -12.52 16.44 -10.37
C ILE A 686 -11.66 15.60 -9.42
N PRO A 687 -11.00 14.53 -9.90
CA PRO A 687 -10.16 13.69 -9.04
C PRO A 687 -8.88 14.41 -8.62
N ASN A 688 -8.32 14.04 -7.45
CA ASN A 688 -7.08 14.62 -6.95
C ASN A 688 -5.87 14.34 -7.87
N GLU A 689 -5.97 13.27 -8.64
CA GLU A 689 -5.00 12.81 -9.61
C GLU A 689 -4.74 13.84 -10.72
N ILE A 690 -5.63 14.81 -10.94
CA ILE A 690 -5.39 15.91 -11.88
C ILE A 690 -4.10 16.69 -11.55
N GLY A 691 -3.76 16.80 -10.25
CA GLY A 691 -2.56 17.49 -9.77
C GLY A 691 -1.23 16.84 -10.18
N THR A 692 -1.26 15.66 -10.80
CA THR A 692 -0.07 14.95 -11.28
C THR A 692 0.37 15.37 -12.68
N LEU A 693 -0.49 16.07 -13.44
CA LEU A 693 -0.22 16.56 -14.79
C LEU A 693 0.67 17.82 -14.76
N VAL A 694 1.83 17.75 -14.12
CA VAL A 694 2.69 18.90 -13.77
C VAL A 694 3.12 19.78 -14.95
N ASN A 695 3.02 19.27 -16.18
CA ASN A 695 3.34 19.99 -17.43
C ASN A 695 2.14 20.73 -18.02
N LEU A 696 0.94 20.59 -17.43
CA LEU A 696 -0.29 21.14 -17.96
C LEU A 696 -0.28 22.67 -17.91
N GLU A 697 -0.55 23.30 -19.06
CA GLU A 697 -0.63 24.74 -19.25
C GLU A 697 -2.09 25.21 -19.39
N VAL A 698 -2.96 24.38 -19.94
CA VAL A 698 -4.40 24.68 -20.14
C VAL A 698 -5.27 23.52 -19.68
N LEU A 699 -6.21 23.83 -18.80
CA LEU A 699 -7.27 22.93 -18.34
C LEU A 699 -8.64 23.54 -18.70
N ASP A 700 -9.42 22.85 -19.54
CA ASP A 700 -10.74 23.31 -19.97
C ASP A 700 -11.80 22.21 -19.75
N PHE A 701 -12.64 22.38 -18.73
CA PHE A 701 -13.81 21.52 -18.48
C PHE A 701 -15.13 22.25 -18.72
N SER A 702 -15.10 23.40 -19.39
CA SER A 702 -16.29 24.24 -19.61
C SER A 702 -17.45 23.46 -20.23
N ASP A 703 -18.68 23.81 -19.81
CA ASP A 703 -19.94 23.23 -20.28
C ASP A 703 -20.08 21.71 -20.03
N SER A 704 -19.31 21.17 -19.05
CA SER A 704 -19.50 19.82 -18.53
C SER A 704 -20.71 19.80 -17.60
N ASN A 705 -21.67 18.91 -17.86
CA ASN A 705 -22.86 18.81 -17.02
C ASN A 705 -22.54 18.01 -15.74
N ARG A 706 -22.86 18.62 -14.58
CA ARG A 706 -22.77 18.04 -13.22
C ARG A 706 -21.36 17.71 -12.73
N LEU A 707 -20.59 18.75 -12.42
CA LEU A 707 -19.36 18.64 -11.67
C LEU A 707 -19.55 18.71 -10.14
N ASP A 708 -20.79 18.93 -9.65
CA ASP A 708 -21.44 18.92 -8.30
C ASP A 708 -20.60 18.77 -6.99
N GLU A 709 -19.27 18.93 -7.02
CA GLU A 709 -18.32 18.86 -5.90
C GLU A 709 -17.31 20.02 -6.01
N ALA A 710 -16.48 20.19 -4.98
CA ALA A 710 -15.51 21.28 -4.90
C ALA A 710 -14.28 21.09 -5.82
N ILE A 711 -13.62 22.21 -6.15
CA ILE A 711 -12.31 22.19 -6.84
C ILE A 711 -11.27 21.57 -5.88
N PRO A 712 -10.55 20.50 -6.27
CA PRO A 712 -9.60 19.84 -5.39
C PRO A 712 -8.34 20.69 -5.18
N GLN A 713 -7.78 20.64 -3.97
CA GLN A 713 -6.58 21.40 -3.60
C GLN A 713 -5.33 20.99 -4.41
N SER A 714 -5.30 19.75 -4.89
CA SER A 714 -4.24 19.20 -5.74
C SER A 714 -4.03 19.94 -7.06
N ILE A 715 -5.02 20.71 -7.56
CA ILE A 715 -4.85 21.54 -8.77
C ILE A 715 -3.72 22.57 -8.62
N CYS A 716 -3.40 22.96 -7.39
CA CYS A 716 -2.31 23.88 -7.08
C CYS A 716 -0.90 23.30 -7.30
N ASN A 717 -0.78 21.98 -7.52
CA ASN A 717 0.46 21.32 -7.92
C ASN A 717 0.82 21.60 -9.39
N LEU A 718 -0.14 22.08 -10.19
CA LEU A 718 0.04 22.39 -11.61
C LEU A 718 0.72 23.76 -11.79
N LYS A 719 2.01 23.84 -11.41
CA LYS A 719 2.78 25.10 -11.42
C LYS A 719 3.01 25.68 -12.83
N GLN A 720 2.74 24.93 -13.89
CA GLN A 720 2.81 25.40 -15.27
C GLN A 720 1.48 25.95 -15.81
N LEU A 721 0.39 25.82 -15.04
CA LEU A 721 -0.95 26.12 -15.50
C LEU A 721 -1.15 27.63 -15.72
N LYS A 722 -1.56 27.99 -16.94
CA LYS A 722 -1.81 29.36 -17.39
C LYS A 722 -3.29 29.67 -17.52
N THR A 723 -4.10 28.66 -17.84
CA THR A 723 -5.52 28.83 -18.12
C THR A 723 -6.33 27.73 -17.44
N ILE A 724 -7.33 28.14 -16.66
CA ILE A 724 -8.37 27.28 -16.09
C ILE A 724 -9.72 27.77 -16.63
N LYS A 725 -10.48 26.88 -17.27
CA LYS A 725 -11.86 27.16 -17.69
C LYS A 725 -12.79 26.09 -17.13
N LEU A 726 -13.72 26.51 -16.30
CA LEU A 726 -14.71 25.71 -15.59
C LEU A 726 -16.11 26.35 -15.70
N ARG A 727 -16.36 27.06 -16.79
CA ARG A 727 -17.63 27.74 -17.04
C ARG A 727 -18.79 26.72 -17.10
N ASN A 728 -19.97 27.06 -16.58
CA ASN A 728 -21.19 26.25 -16.70
C ASN A 728 -21.01 24.79 -16.20
N CYS A 729 -20.34 24.59 -15.07
CA CYS A 729 -20.00 23.24 -14.58
C CYS A 729 -20.81 22.78 -13.35
N TYR A 730 -21.63 23.64 -12.74
CA TYR A 730 -22.33 23.33 -11.47
C TYR A 730 -21.38 23.02 -10.29
N ILE A 731 -20.14 23.52 -10.33
CA ILE A 731 -19.16 23.33 -9.25
C ILE A 731 -19.63 24.08 -8.00
N GLU A 732 -19.56 23.43 -6.84
CA GLU A 732 -19.89 24.01 -5.53
C GLU A 732 -18.64 24.25 -4.66
N GLY A 733 -18.81 24.89 -3.50
CA GLY A 733 -17.70 25.13 -2.58
C GLY A 733 -16.93 26.44 -2.81
N THR A 734 -15.71 26.51 -2.27
CA THR A 734 -14.82 27.67 -2.35
C THR A 734 -13.69 27.44 -3.35
N ILE A 735 -13.06 28.52 -3.84
CA ILE A 735 -11.82 28.43 -4.61
C ILE A 735 -10.65 28.13 -3.66
N PRO A 736 -9.87 27.05 -3.85
CA PRO A 736 -8.79 26.69 -2.94
C PRO A 736 -7.81 27.83 -2.69
N TYR A 737 -7.49 28.09 -1.43
CA TYR A 737 -6.62 29.20 -1.02
C TYR A 737 -5.23 29.17 -1.69
N CYS A 738 -4.73 27.98 -2.02
CA CYS A 738 -3.45 27.78 -2.71
C CYS A 738 -3.39 28.33 -4.14
N PHE A 739 -4.51 28.82 -4.71
CA PHE A 739 -4.50 29.52 -6.00
C PHE A 739 -3.62 30.78 -5.98
N LYS A 740 -3.38 31.35 -4.79
CA LYS A 740 -2.43 32.45 -4.62
C LYS A 740 -1.00 32.10 -5.06
N ASP A 741 -0.64 30.82 -4.98
CA ASP A 741 0.69 30.28 -5.29
C ASP A 741 0.78 29.73 -6.72
N MET A 742 -0.21 30.04 -7.58
CA MET A 742 -0.23 29.69 -9.00
C MET A 742 0.35 30.83 -9.84
N GLU A 743 1.66 31.00 -9.75
CA GLU A 743 2.39 32.14 -10.35
C GLU A 743 2.22 32.28 -11.86
N LYS A 744 1.87 31.22 -12.59
CA LYS A 744 1.70 31.28 -14.05
C LYS A 744 0.26 31.44 -14.51
N LEU A 745 -0.71 31.44 -13.59
CA LEU A 745 -2.13 31.48 -13.92
C LEU A 745 -2.52 32.87 -14.43
N GLU A 746 -2.91 32.95 -15.70
CA GLU A 746 -3.27 34.19 -16.39
C GLU A 746 -4.78 34.30 -16.65
N THR A 747 -5.48 33.17 -16.83
CA THR A 747 -6.91 33.14 -17.15
C THR A 747 -7.66 32.18 -16.25
N LEU A 748 -8.73 32.66 -15.61
CA LEU A 748 -9.63 31.89 -14.77
C LEU A 748 -11.09 32.17 -15.18
N ASP A 749 -11.77 31.19 -15.76
CA ASP A 749 -13.19 31.30 -16.13
C ASP A 749 -14.03 30.34 -15.28
N LEU A 750 -14.86 30.90 -14.41
CA LEU A 750 -15.74 30.25 -13.44
C LEU A 750 -17.20 30.66 -13.64
N TYR A 751 -17.52 31.30 -14.76
CA TYR A 751 -18.87 31.80 -15.04
C TYR A 751 -19.95 30.72 -14.83
N ASN A 752 -21.05 31.09 -14.18
CA ASN A 752 -22.23 30.26 -13.96
C ASN A 752 -21.91 28.92 -13.27
N ASN A 753 -21.60 28.99 -11.97
CA ASN A 753 -21.35 27.86 -11.06
C ASN A 753 -21.98 28.14 -9.68
N LEU A 754 -21.97 27.15 -8.79
CA LEU A 754 -22.49 27.22 -7.41
C LEU A 754 -21.39 27.57 -6.39
N LEU A 755 -20.32 28.22 -6.86
CA LEU A 755 -19.18 28.63 -6.02
C LEU A 755 -19.58 29.77 -5.11
N TYR A 756 -19.09 29.73 -3.88
CA TYR A 756 -19.31 30.75 -2.85
C TYR A 756 -17.98 31.19 -2.23
N GLY A 757 -17.97 32.33 -1.56
CA GLY A 757 -16.76 32.91 -0.96
C GLY A 757 -16.11 33.98 -1.85
N TYR A 758 -14.79 33.94 -2.00
CA TYR A 758 -14.06 34.93 -2.79
C TYR A 758 -12.92 34.31 -3.59
N VAL A 759 -12.44 35.03 -4.60
CA VAL A 759 -11.26 34.65 -5.39
C VAL A 759 -9.98 35.04 -4.63
N PRO A 760 -9.06 34.10 -4.31
CA PRO A 760 -7.77 34.43 -3.71
C PRO A 760 -6.94 35.40 -4.57
N LEU A 761 -5.96 36.09 -3.98
CA LEU A 761 -5.08 36.99 -4.71
C LEU A 761 -4.14 36.19 -5.64
N ILE A 762 -4.46 36.13 -6.93
CA ILE A 762 -3.66 35.47 -7.95
C ILE A 762 -2.77 36.53 -8.64
N SER A 763 -1.46 36.45 -8.42
CA SER A 763 -0.51 37.53 -8.75
C SER A 763 -0.44 37.92 -10.23
N ASN A 764 -0.61 36.96 -11.15
CA ASN A 764 -0.42 37.16 -12.60
C ASN A 764 -1.73 37.02 -13.40
N ILE A 765 -2.89 37.13 -12.74
CA ILE A 765 -4.19 37.01 -13.40
C ILE A 765 -4.43 38.19 -14.36
N LYS A 766 -4.74 37.88 -15.61
CA LYS A 766 -5.06 38.85 -16.68
C LYS A 766 -6.56 38.88 -16.98
N SER A 767 -7.24 37.74 -16.85
CA SER A 767 -8.68 37.61 -17.07
C SER A 767 -9.30 36.69 -16.02
N CYS A 768 -10.34 37.16 -15.34
CA CYS A 768 -11.05 36.38 -14.33
C CYS A 768 -12.56 36.60 -14.47
N ASN A 769 -13.31 35.60 -14.92
CA ASN A 769 -14.76 35.69 -15.04
C ASN A 769 -15.43 34.77 -14.02
N TYR A 770 -16.24 35.33 -13.13
CA TYR A 770 -17.01 34.59 -12.14
C TYR A 770 -18.43 35.16 -11.99
N GLU A 771 -18.95 35.80 -13.05
CA GLU A 771 -20.37 36.22 -13.06
C GLU A 771 -21.30 35.00 -12.94
N LEU A 772 -22.48 35.19 -12.35
CA LEU A 772 -23.44 34.12 -12.04
C LEU A 772 -22.89 33.04 -11.08
N THR A 773 -22.07 33.46 -10.11
CA THR A 773 -21.70 32.67 -8.92
C THR A 773 -22.10 33.43 -7.66
N ASP A 774 -22.02 32.80 -6.48
CA ASP A 774 -22.18 33.47 -5.18
C ASP A 774 -20.86 34.07 -4.67
N LEU A 775 -19.81 34.11 -5.49
CA LEU A 775 -18.53 34.73 -5.12
C LEU A 775 -18.69 36.25 -4.99
N CYS A 776 -17.97 36.85 -4.04
CA CYS A 776 -17.96 38.28 -3.79
C CYS A 776 -16.61 38.94 -4.15
N ASN A 777 -16.64 40.24 -4.41
CA ASN A 777 -15.43 41.02 -4.70
C ASN A 777 -14.69 41.37 -3.39
N LEU A 778 -13.41 40.98 -3.27
CA LEU A 778 -12.54 41.53 -2.22
C LEU A 778 -12.03 42.90 -2.64
N ASN A 779 -11.77 43.78 -1.66
CA ASN A 779 -11.16 45.09 -1.92
C ASN A 779 -9.81 44.97 -2.64
N SER A 780 -9.02 43.95 -2.29
CA SER A 780 -7.69 43.65 -2.83
C SER A 780 -7.70 42.87 -4.15
N SER A 781 -8.85 42.43 -4.65
CA SER A 781 -8.92 41.69 -5.91
C SER A 781 -8.46 42.57 -7.09
N ILE A 782 -7.52 42.03 -7.87
CA ILE A 782 -7.01 42.69 -9.09
C ILE A 782 -8.11 42.80 -10.15
N TYR A 783 -9.01 41.82 -10.19
CA TYR A 783 -10.16 41.80 -11.09
C TYR A 783 -11.45 41.87 -10.26
N LYS A 784 -12.32 42.83 -10.57
CA LYS A 784 -13.64 43.00 -9.95
C LYS A 784 -14.69 43.03 -11.04
N SER A 785 -15.81 42.35 -10.83
CA SER A 785 -16.98 42.51 -11.70
C SER A 785 -17.91 43.55 -11.11
N ASP A 786 -18.30 44.54 -11.91
CA ASP A 786 -19.27 45.57 -11.51
C ASP A 786 -20.67 45.00 -11.23
N LYS A 787 -20.93 43.76 -11.65
CA LYS A 787 -22.20 43.05 -11.41
C LYS A 787 -22.20 42.22 -10.13
N ILE A 788 -21.10 42.19 -9.39
CA ILE A 788 -20.91 41.36 -8.20
C ILE A 788 -20.70 42.26 -6.98
N ASN A 789 -21.35 41.92 -5.86
CA ASN A 789 -21.25 42.69 -4.63
C ASN A 789 -19.89 42.48 -3.94
N ASN A 790 -19.45 43.48 -3.17
CA ASN A 790 -18.28 43.35 -2.31
C ASN A 790 -18.56 42.37 -1.16
N CYS A 791 -17.52 41.67 -0.71
CA CYS A 791 -17.63 40.73 0.40
C CYS A 791 -17.97 41.43 1.71
N ASP A 792 -18.96 40.90 2.44
CA ASP A 792 -19.16 41.29 3.83
C ASP A 792 -18.20 40.53 4.77
N GLN A 793 -17.96 41.11 5.94
CA GLN A 793 -17.00 40.57 6.91
C GLN A 793 -17.36 39.14 7.38
N ARG A 794 -18.65 38.84 7.60
CA ARG A 794 -19.09 37.51 8.04
C ARG A 794 -18.89 36.45 6.95
N TYR A 795 -19.06 36.86 5.70
CA TYR A 795 -18.87 36.02 4.53
C TYR A 795 -17.39 35.69 4.32
N ILE A 796 -16.50 36.66 4.55
CA ILE A 796 -15.04 36.45 4.58
C ILE A 796 -14.66 35.46 5.70
N GLU A 797 -15.10 35.68 6.93
CA GLU A 797 -14.82 34.80 8.07
C GLU A 797 -15.29 33.36 7.81
N ARG A 798 -16.52 33.20 7.30
CA ARG A 798 -17.09 31.88 6.94
C ARG A 798 -16.29 31.20 5.83
N THR A 799 -15.89 31.95 4.82
CA THR A 799 -15.05 31.43 3.73
C THR A 799 -13.69 31.00 4.25
N ASN A 800 -13.04 31.80 5.11
CA ASN A 800 -11.73 31.48 5.69
C ASN A 800 -11.75 30.19 6.51
N ARG A 801 -12.81 29.95 7.30
CA ARG A 801 -13.01 28.71 8.05
C ARG A 801 -13.12 27.48 7.13
N ASN A 802 -13.84 27.63 6.02
CA ASN A 802 -14.12 26.53 5.10
C ASN A 802 -12.96 26.25 4.12
N ASN A 803 -12.09 27.23 3.89
CA ASN A 803 -11.03 27.19 2.86
C ASN A 803 -9.63 26.84 3.43
N GLY A 804 -9.56 26.40 4.70
CA GLY A 804 -8.33 25.84 5.30
C GLY A 804 -7.21 26.84 5.59
N ILE A 805 -7.51 28.14 5.81
CA ILE A 805 -6.50 29.15 6.13
C ILE A 805 -5.97 28.94 7.57
N PRO A 806 -4.68 29.20 7.86
CA PRO A 806 -4.11 29.06 9.21
C PRO A 806 -4.77 29.92 10.30
N ASN A 807 -5.59 30.91 9.94
CA ASN A 807 -6.32 31.77 10.88
C ASN A 807 -7.85 31.83 10.57
N PRO A 808 -8.66 30.95 11.17
CA PRO A 808 -10.10 30.83 10.91
C PRO A 808 -10.98 31.95 11.50
N ASN A 809 -10.40 32.94 12.19
CA ASN A 809 -11.11 34.05 12.83
C ASN A 809 -10.64 35.43 12.34
N SER A 810 -9.84 35.51 11.27
CA SER A 810 -9.41 36.82 10.75
C SER A 810 -10.55 37.52 10.02
N THR A 811 -10.75 38.80 10.33
CA THR A 811 -11.66 39.73 9.66
C THR A 811 -10.98 40.43 8.47
N GLU A 812 -9.67 40.21 8.30
CA GLU A 812 -8.81 40.83 7.30
C GLU A 812 -8.12 39.75 6.45
N PHE A 813 -7.96 40.04 5.16
CA PHE A 813 -7.18 39.26 4.21
C PHE A 813 -5.69 39.55 4.43
N ASP A 814 -4.84 38.51 4.49
CA ASP A 814 -3.38 38.67 4.42
C ASP A 814 -3.02 39.51 3.18
N ASN A 815 -2.54 40.74 3.41
CA ASN A 815 -2.18 41.82 2.46
C ASN A 815 -3.16 43.02 2.28
N GLU A 816 -3.94 43.43 3.29
CA GLU A 816 -4.21 44.88 3.46
C GLU A 816 -2.99 45.65 4.02
N ILE A 817 -1.79 45.32 3.54
CA ILE A 817 -0.62 46.18 3.71
C ILE A 817 -0.26 46.69 2.32
N ASP A 818 -0.64 47.94 2.13
CA ASP A 818 -0.16 48.90 1.16
C ASP A 818 1.27 48.59 0.67
N LYS A 819 1.45 48.61 -0.65
CA LYS A 819 2.72 48.33 -1.35
C LYS A 819 3.81 49.38 -1.06
N THR A 820 3.62 50.24 -0.07
CA THR A 820 4.57 51.24 0.44
C THR A 820 5.28 50.83 1.74
N VAL A 821 4.89 49.74 2.43
CA VAL A 821 5.46 49.42 3.77
C VAL A 821 6.14 48.05 3.88
N LYS A 822 6.39 47.35 2.76
CA LYS A 822 7.15 46.08 2.76
C LYS A 822 8.67 46.21 3.00
N GLY A 823 9.13 47.36 3.49
CA GLY A 823 10.51 47.59 3.94
C GLY A 823 10.69 47.70 5.46
N LEU A 824 9.63 47.77 6.28
CA LEU A 824 9.77 48.18 7.69
C LEU A 824 9.17 47.25 8.75
N TYR A 825 8.25 46.33 8.42
CA TYR A 825 7.60 45.49 9.46
C TYR A 825 8.11 44.04 9.57
N PHE A 826 8.72 43.46 8.53
CA PHE A 826 9.27 42.10 8.64
C PHE A 826 10.54 42.02 9.50
N ILE A 827 11.12 43.18 9.83
CA ILE A 827 12.28 43.31 10.71
C ILE A 827 11.85 43.49 12.17
N ASN A 828 10.59 43.89 12.45
CA ASN A 828 10.24 44.39 13.78
C ASN A 828 9.80 43.29 14.76
N ASP A 829 9.02 42.27 14.37
CA ASP A 829 8.53 41.29 15.36
C ASP A 829 9.63 40.40 15.92
N HIS A 830 10.52 39.87 15.07
CA HIS A 830 11.66 39.10 15.55
C HIS A 830 12.65 39.95 16.37
N ILE A 831 12.84 41.22 16.01
CA ILE A 831 13.66 42.14 16.80
C ILE A 831 12.95 42.54 18.09
N GLN A 832 11.63 42.68 18.13
CA GLN A 832 10.90 43.06 19.34
C GLN A 832 10.88 41.91 20.35
N TYR A 833 10.64 40.66 19.91
CA TYR A 833 10.78 39.49 20.78
C TYR A 833 12.24 39.27 21.21
N PHE A 834 13.20 39.50 20.32
CA PHE A 834 14.63 39.42 20.68
C PHE A 834 15.06 40.54 21.64
N ILE A 835 14.58 41.78 21.46
CA ILE A 835 14.82 42.91 22.36
C ILE A 835 14.14 42.66 23.71
N ILE A 836 12.89 42.20 23.75
CA ILE A 836 12.19 41.84 24.99
C ILE A 836 12.94 40.72 25.72
N PHE A 837 13.41 39.70 24.99
CA PHE A 837 14.20 38.61 25.54
C PHE A 837 15.56 39.09 26.08
N VAL A 838 16.25 39.98 25.35
CA VAL A 838 17.52 40.58 25.78
C VAL A 838 17.31 41.51 26.97
N TYR A 839 16.26 42.33 27.00
CA TYR A 839 15.93 43.17 28.16
C TYR A 839 15.57 42.33 29.39
N ALA A 840 14.82 41.25 29.23
CA ALA A 840 14.53 40.31 30.32
C ALA A 840 15.81 39.66 30.86
N LEU A 841 16.73 39.26 29.98
CA LEU A 841 18.04 38.74 30.36
C LEU A 841 18.88 39.79 31.10
N VAL A 842 18.98 41.01 30.59
CA VAL A 842 19.74 42.11 31.21
C VAL A 842 19.15 42.48 32.58
N ILE A 843 17.81 42.57 32.69
CA ILE A 843 17.13 42.80 33.97
C ILE A 843 17.42 41.66 34.96
N SER A 844 17.41 40.40 34.52
CA SER A 844 17.73 39.27 35.39
C SER A 844 19.17 39.32 35.92
N VAL A 845 20.13 39.73 35.08
CA VAL A 845 21.55 39.87 35.46
C VAL A 845 21.74 41.06 36.42
N ILE A 846 21.05 42.18 36.19
CA ILE A 846 21.07 43.34 37.09
C ILE A 846 20.44 42.97 38.44
N LEU A 847 19.33 42.23 38.45
CA LEU A 847 18.70 41.76 39.70
C LEU A 847 19.63 40.83 40.47
N CYS A 848 20.26 39.87 39.79
CA CYS A 848 21.20 38.92 40.42
C CYS A 848 22.43 39.63 40.99
N THR A 849 22.97 40.64 40.29
CA THR A 849 24.11 41.42 40.77
C THR A 849 23.73 42.32 41.95
N LEU A 850 22.57 42.98 41.93
CA LEU A 850 22.05 43.75 43.06
C LEU A 850 21.77 42.88 44.29
N ILE A 851 21.20 41.69 44.11
CA ILE A 851 21.02 40.71 45.19
C ILE A 851 22.39 40.29 45.73
N GLY A 852 23.37 40.04 44.86
CA GLY A 852 24.75 39.76 45.24
C GLY A 852 25.37 40.89 46.09
N PHE A 853 25.24 42.14 45.66
CA PHE A 853 25.72 43.31 46.41
C PHE A 853 24.98 43.48 47.74
N LEU A 854 23.67 43.22 47.79
CA LEU A 854 22.89 43.27 49.02
C LEU A 854 23.35 42.19 50.01
N ILE A 855 23.61 40.98 49.54
CA ILE A 855 24.15 39.89 50.37
C ILE A 855 25.54 40.26 50.89
N VAL A 856 26.43 40.79 50.05
CA VAL A 856 27.76 41.25 50.46
C VAL A 856 27.67 42.42 51.44
N TYR A 857 26.78 43.37 51.22
CA TYR A 857 26.54 44.51 52.12
C TYR A 857 26.01 44.05 53.47
N ILE A 858 25.03 43.14 53.51
CA ILE A 858 24.51 42.56 54.75
C ILE A 858 25.62 41.79 55.49
N LYS A 859 26.45 41.04 54.76
CA LYS A 859 27.59 40.29 55.35
C LYS A 859 28.66 41.22 55.90
N ARG A 860 28.96 42.33 55.21
CA ARG A 860 29.93 43.36 55.63
C ARG A 860 29.41 44.17 56.82
N ARG A 861 28.11 44.49 56.87
CA ARG A 861 27.45 45.17 58.00
C ARG A 861 27.39 44.27 59.23
N ARG A 862 27.14 42.96 59.06
CA ARG A 862 27.26 41.97 60.14
C ARG A 862 28.68 41.85 60.68
N ASN A 863 29.71 41.90 59.80
CA ASN A 863 31.10 41.91 60.24
C ASN A 863 31.49 43.21 60.95
N LEU A 864 31.07 44.38 60.46
CA LEU A 864 31.32 45.68 61.12
C LEU A 864 30.64 45.79 62.50
N ASN A 865 29.44 45.23 62.67
CA ASN A 865 28.79 45.15 63.98
C ASN A 865 29.50 44.18 64.94
N LYS A 866 30.25 43.21 64.43
CA LYS A 866 31.12 42.31 65.21
C LYS A 866 32.42 42.98 65.68
N TYR A 867 32.90 43.99 64.97
CA TYR A 867 34.07 44.79 65.39
C TYR A 867 33.72 45.98 66.30
N ARG A 868 32.47 46.43 66.32
CA ARG A 868 31.96 47.43 67.30
C ARG A 868 31.65 46.86 68.69
N THR A 869 31.74 45.54 68.87
CA THR A 869 31.55 44.86 70.17
C THR A 869 32.87 44.45 70.82
N VAL A 870 34.01 44.87 70.26
CA VAL A 870 35.36 44.65 70.82
C VAL A 870 36.17 45.96 70.85
N ALA A 871 35.50 47.11 70.97
CA ALA A 871 36.10 48.41 71.24
C ALA A 871 35.42 49.05 72.46
#